data_AF-A0AAD8NHP9-F1
#
_entry.id   AF-A0AAD8NHP9-F1
#
_cell.length_a   1.000
_cell.length_b   1.000
_cell.length_c   1.000
_cell.angle_alpha   90.00
_cell.angle_beta   90.00
_cell.angle_gamma   90.00
#
_symmetry.space_group_name_H-M   'P 1'
#
loop_
_entity.id
_entity.type
_entity.pdbx_description
1 polymer ?
#
loop_
_entity_poly.entity_id
_entity_poly.type
_entity_poly.pdbx_seq_one_letter_code
_entity_poly.pdbx_strand_id
1 'polypeptide(L)'
;MADDLKLHIKQLFDLSTAERHDVIKRAKSYAGLMICLEDMMIGYENKEVQNLLKNMEMIVFSKRRFFREKMNDILVTCEQLCDIRYNSNVEEESVAGFDAEAETLLDQLTAISTKKLQIISIVGMAGLGKTTLARKLFKDPLIEYMFDFRAWTCVSQAYVKKDLLLGILSSFINDLTEEIYKMSEEQLGEKLYRLFKGHKYLVVLDDIWDCKAWNNIRMYFPDDQTGSRVLFTSRDIDMSLHVHAATPAHVLRLRTQDESWDIFMKKKFRTGICPTYLEEHGKMITRKCEGLPLAIVIAAGLLKNNWSIEWWRHIAESLSSVLVGDPSQYMDSVALSYNNLPPHLRPCFLYLAAFPEDYEIPMKKLIWLWIAQGFIHQTGNKILEDIAEDLLMDLIKRSLVMTPSTSTDGQVKTCRIHDILHDFCLRRAKEENFLQNIHRYDKISSLLFYPSELGKVLLEGRSIHVDTYEALKILDVASIPISSFPCEATQLINLRYLAIQAHEGSPQASISNLVFLQMLIILLRKNIFIPKSIWNVVNLRHLYIKSGENLIEDGCPSVLANLQTLSHVSPRSCQNIFSKTPNLRKLGCCGPLISSQGDLEFPNIVSLKHLQTLKLLNTIVFPEATRSCNPLMFPEKLKKLTLSNIGLDWEEMWTFAWLPNLEVLKLKFHACIGERWEVGDAEFRRLKVLSLQDLDIREWVSSSDNFPRLQRLLVHRCLKLDGIPSAIGKILTIDVIEVKGCSISAHESALKIQREQESDGNSFLKVHAKAEL
;
A
#
# COMPACT_ATOMS: atom_id res chain seq x y z
N MET A 1 -24.66 2.16 2.53
CA MET A 1 -24.48 1.11 1.51
C MET A 1 -24.28 -0.31 2.05
N ALA A 2 -23.20 -0.68 2.76
CA ALA A 2 -23.08 -2.07 3.21
C ALA A 2 -23.98 -2.41 4.42
N ASP A 3 -24.32 -1.42 5.26
CA ASP A 3 -25.37 -1.57 6.27
C ASP A 3 -26.75 -1.73 5.61
N ASP A 4 -27.02 -1.01 4.52
CA ASP A 4 -28.23 -1.20 3.70
C ASP A 4 -28.24 -2.58 3.04
N LEU A 5 -27.10 -3.03 2.49
CA LEU A 5 -26.95 -4.37 1.92
C LEU A 5 -27.22 -5.44 2.99
N LYS A 6 -26.62 -5.30 4.17
CA LYS A 6 -26.82 -6.21 5.31
C LYS A 6 -28.26 -6.17 5.80
N LEU A 7 -28.89 -5.00 5.82
CA LEU A 7 -30.29 -4.81 6.16
C LEU A 7 -31.20 -5.51 5.15
N HIS A 8 -30.98 -5.32 3.85
CA HIS A 8 -31.73 -5.99 2.79
C HIS A 8 -31.55 -7.51 2.82
N ILE A 9 -30.33 -8.00 3.07
CA ILE A 9 -30.07 -9.43 3.24
C ILE A 9 -30.79 -9.96 4.49
N LYS A 10 -30.71 -9.27 5.63
CA LYS A 10 -31.44 -9.65 6.85
C LYS A 10 -32.95 -9.67 6.66
N GLN A 11 -33.52 -8.66 6.01
CA GLN A 11 -34.94 -8.61 5.68
C GLN A 11 -35.36 -9.82 4.84
N LEU A 12 -34.54 -10.24 3.87
CA LEU A 12 -34.81 -11.45 3.09
C LEU A 12 -34.72 -12.73 3.93
N PHE A 13 -33.81 -12.79 4.91
CA PHE A 13 -33.73 -13.88 5.89
C PHE A 13 -34.94 -13.93 6.82
N ASP A 14 -35.41 -12.79 7.33
CA ASP A 14 -36.60 -12.72 8.19
C ASP A 14 -37.87 -13.10 7.41
N LEU A 15 -37.93 -12.75 6.12
CA LEU A 15 -39.02 -13.17 5.24
C LEU A 15 -38.95 -14.66 4.85
N SER A 16 -37.85 -15.35 5.17
CA SER A 16 -37.67 -16.79 4.96
C SER A 16 -38.32 -17.63 6.07
N THR A 17 -38.40 -17.07 7.28
CA THR A 17 -38.96 -17.71 8.48
C THR A 17 -40.46 -17.41 8.64
N ALA A 18 -40.95 -16.33 8.02
CA ALA A 18 -42.37 -16.01 7.96
C ALA A 18 -43.15 -16.94 7.00
N GLU A 19 -44.35 -17.37 7.43
CA GLU A 19 -45.23 -18.28 6.68
C GLU A 19 -45.52 -17.84 5.24
N ARG A 20 -45.90 -18.83 4.41
CA ARG A 20 -45.96 -18.91 2.94
C ARG A 20 -46.60 -17.77 2.11
N HIS A 21 -47.02 -16.62 2.64
CA HIS A 21 -47.98 -15.74 1.95
C HIS A 21 -47.54 -14.32 1.57
N ASP A 22 -46.28 -13.90 1.72
CA ASP A 22 -45.89 -12.53 1.31
C ASP A 22 -44.92 -12.46 0.11
N VAL A 23 -45.37 -13.01 -1.03
CA VAL A 23 -44.63 -13.00 -2.31
C VAL A 23 -44.31 -11.57 -2.76
N ILE A 24 -45.21 -10.62 -2.50
CA ILE A 24 -45.06 -9.21 -2.88
C ILE A 24 -43.95 -8.56 -2.04
N LYS A 25 -43.95 -8.77 -0.72
CA LYS A 25 -42.90 -8.23 0.16
C LYS A 25 -41.53 -8.81 -0.17
N ARG A 26 -41.44 -10.12 -0.48
CA ARG A 26 -40.20 -10.73 -0.99
C ARG A 26 -39.73 -10.11 -2.30
N ALA A 27 -40.62 -9.90 -3.26
CA ALA A 27 -40.27 -9.26 -4.53
C ALA A 27 -39.79 -7.81 -4.34
N LYS A 28 -40.42 -7.04 -3.45
CA LYS A 28 -39.98 -5.69 -3.09
C LYS A 28 -38.60 -5.68 -2.43
N SER A 29 -38.34 -6.57 -1.48
CA SER A 29 -37.03 -6.69 -0.84
C SER A 29 -35.93 -7.11 -1.84
N TYR A 30 -36.24 -7.99 -2.80
CA TYR A 30 -35.31 -8.31 -3.88
C TYR A 30 -35.03 -7.14 -4.81
N ALA A 31 -36.06 -6.39 -5.20
CA ALA A 31 -35.89 -5.19 -6.03
C ALA A 31 -35.01 -4.15 -5.32
N GLY A 32 -35.24 -3.93 -4.01
CA GLY A 32 -34.40 -3.05 -3.19
C GLY A 32 -32.95 -3.54 -3.11
N LEU A 33 -32.74 -4.85 -2.93
CA LEU A 33 -31.40 -5.45 -2.94
C LEU A 33 -30.68 -5.27 -4.28
N MET A 34 -31.39 -5.47 -5.41
CA MET A 34 -30.80 -5.30 -6.74
C MET A 34 -30.40 -3.85 -7.01
N ILE A 35 -31.27 -2.89 -6.69
CA ILE A 35 -30.94 -1.45 -6.81
C ILE A 35 -29.72 -1.13 -5.95
N CYS A 36 -29.71 -1.57 -4.70
CA CYS A 36 -28.58 -1.38 -3.79
C CYS A 36 -27.27 -1.95 -4.36
N LEU A 37 -27.31 -3.14 -4.98
CA LEU A 37 -26.13 -3.75 -5.60
C LEU A 37 -25.71 -3.04 -6.89
N GLU A 38 -26.65 -2.59 -7.71
CA GLU A 38 -26.35 -1.82 -8.93
C GLU A 38 -25.68 -0.51 -8.59
N ASP A 39 -26.25 0.25 -7.63
CA ASP A 39 -25.66 1.48 -7.09
C ASP A 39 -24.29 1.21 -6.46
N MET A 40 -24.17 0.09 -5.73
CA MET A 40 -22.91 -0.31 -5.11
C MET A 40 -21.82 -0.57 -6.17
N MET A 41 -22.18 -1.05 -7.35
CA MET A 41 -21.20 -1.45 -8.37
C MET A 41 -20.90 -0.36 -9.41
N ILE A 42 -21.46 0.85 -9.27
CA ILE A 42 -21.11 2.00 -10.09
C ILE A 42 -19.59 2.25 -10.02
N GLY A 43 -18.94 2.35 -11.19
CA GLY A 43 -17.48 2.54 -11.30
C GLY A 43 -16.64 1.25 -11.29
N TYR A 44 -17.27 0.10 -11.06
CA TYR A 44 -16.66 -1.25 -11.07
C TYR A 44 -17.20 -2.15 -12.19
N GLU A 45 -17.85 -1.56 -13.20
CA GLU A 45 -18.53 -2.34 -14.24
C GLU A 45 -17.51 -3.06 -15.11
N ASN A 46 -17.53 -4.39 -15.01
CA ASN A 46 -16.74 -5.27 -15.85
C ASN A 46 -17.55 -6.53 -16.17
N LYS A 47 -17.01 -7.38 -17.04
CA LYS A 47 -17.69 -8.61 -17.48
C LYS A 47 -18.01 -9.56 -16.32
N GLU A 48 -17.17 -9.59 -15.28
CA GLU A 48 -17.38 -10.43 -14.09
C GLU A 48 -18.58 -9.92 -13.26
N VAL A 49 -18.62 -8.62 -12.97
CA VAL A 49 -19.73 -7.97 -12.24
C VAL A 49 -21.05 -8.14 -12.98
N GLN A 50 -21.05 -7.92 -14.30
CA GLN A 50 -22.24 -8.12 -15.14
C GLN A 50 -22.74 -9.57 -15.09
N ASN A 51 -21.83 -10.54 -15.14
CA ASN A 51 -22.19 -11.95 -15.02
C ASN A 51 -22.74 -12.28 -13.63
N LEU A 52 -22.18 -11.72 -12.57
CA LEU A 52 -22.65 -11.92 -11.19
C LEU A 52 -24.05 -11.34 -10.99
N LEU A 53 -24.31 -10.10 -11.43
CA LEU A 53 -25.63 -9.48 -11.36
C LEU A 53 -26.66 -10.28 -12.17
N LYS A 54 -26.32 -10.72 -13.39
CA LYS A 54 -27.20 -11.58 -14.20
C LYS A 54 -27.46 -12.94 -13.56
N ASN A 55 -26.45 -13.55 -12.95
CA ASN A 55 -26.61 -14.79 -12.21
C ASN A 55 -27.56 -14.59 -11.02
N MET A 56 -27.47 -13.46 -10.33
CA MET A 56 -28.36 -13.10 -9.23
C MET A 56 -29.81 -12.99 -9.67
N GLU A 57 -30.09 -12.31 -10.78
CA GLU A 57 -31.42 -12.27 -11.38
C GLU A 57 -31.95 -13.68 -11.68
N MET A 58 -31.13 -14.51 -12.33
CA MET A 58 -31.49 -15.90 -12.65
C MET A 58 -31.82 -16.72 -11.40
N ILE A 59 -31.06 -16.55 -10.31
CA ILE A 59 -31.32 -17.18 -9.02
C ILE A 59 -32.69 -16.73 -8.49
N VAL A 60 -32.95 -15.42 -8.48
CA VAL A 60 -34.19 -14.81 -7.97
C VAL A 60 -35.43 -15.24 -8.77
N PHE A 61 -35.33 -15.44 -10.09
CA PHE A 61 -36.47 -15.90 -10.90
C PHE A 61 -36.61 -17.43 -11.00
N SER A 62 -35.65 -18.20 -10.46
CA SER A 62 -35.73 -19.66 -10.48
C SER A 62 -36.90 -20.19 -9.63
N LYS A 63 -37.74 -21.04 -10.24
CA LYS A 63 -38.91 -21.68 -9.61
C LYS A 63 -38.58 -23.02 -8.91
N ARG A 64 -37.36 -23.54 -9.06
CA ARG A 64 -37.01 -24.95 -8.77
C ARG A 64 -36.14 -25.20 -7.52
N ARG A 65 -35.66 -24.17 -6.81
CA ARG A 65 -34.78 -24.34 -5.63
C ARG A 65 -35.53 -24.14 -4.31
N PHE A 66 -35.17 -24.90 -3.27
CA PHE A 66 -35.61 -24.62 -1.91
C PHE A 66 -35.17 -23.21 -1.50
N PHE A 67 -36.01 -22.46 -0.79
CA PHE A 67 -35.74 -21.06 -0.43
C PHE A 67 -34.38 -20.87 0.28
N ARG A 68 -33.98 -21.85 1.10
CA ARG A 68 -32.70 -21.84 1.83
C ARG A 68 -31.48 -21.93 0.90
N GLU A 69 -31.51 -22.80 -0.11
CA GLU A 69 -30.43 -22.92 -1.10
C GLU A 69 -30.31 -21.64 -1.92
N LYS A 70 -31.45 -21.10 -2.33
CA LYS A 70 -31.53 -19.84 -3.06
C LYS A 70 -30.93 -18.67 -2.27
N MET A 71 -31.18 -18.59 -0.96
CA MET A 71 -30.56 -17.59 -0.09
C MET A 71 -29.05 -17.74 0.02
N ASN A 72 -28.54 -18.98 0.11
CA ASN A 72 -27.11 -19.23 0.12
C ASN A 72 -26.45 -18.77 -1.20
N ASP A 73 -27.08 -19.01 -2.35
CA ASP A 73 -26.56 -18.54 -3.65
C ASP A 73 -26.55 -17.01 -3.76
N ILE A 74 -27.60 -16.35 -3.25
CA ILE A 74 -27.68 -14.87 -3.18
C ILE A 74 -26.53 -14.33 -2.31
N LEU A 75 -26.34 -14.88 -1.12
CA LEU A 75 -25.26 -14.51 -0.22
C LEU A 75 -23.88 -14.64 -0.88
N VAL A 76 -23.61 -15.78 -1.53
CA VAL A 76 -22.36 -16.00 -2.26
C VAL A 76 -22.15 -14.93 -3.33
N THR A 77 -23.21 -14.58 -4.08
CA THR A 77 -23.12 -13.56 -5.12
C THR A 77 -22.89 -12.17 -4.53
N CYS A 78 -23.57 -11.81 -3.44
CA CYS A 78 -23.34 -10.56 -2.71
C CYS A 78 -21.89 -10.48 -2.19
N GLU A 79 -21.38 -11.56 -1.59
CA GLU A 79 -20.00 -11.63 -1.12
C GLU A 79 -18.98 -11.49 -2.24
N GLN A 80 -19.22 -12.12 -3.40
CA GLN A 80 -18.37 -11.96 -4.58
C GLN A 80 -18.34 -10.50 -5.08
N LEU A 81 -19.49 -9.83 -5.11
CA LEU A 81 -19.58 -8.41 -5.48
C LEU A 81 -18.89 -7.50 -4.45
N CYS A 82 -19.07 -7.77 -3.16
CA CYS A 82 -18.34 -7.09 -2.09
C CYS A 82 -16.83 -7.33 -2.20
N ASP A 83 -16.41 -8.55 -2.54
CA ASP A 83 -15.01 -8.91 -2.78
C ASP A 83 -14.42 -8.10 -3.93
N ILE A 84 -15.16 -7.89 -5.03
CA ILE A 84 -14.74 -7.05 -6.17
C ILE A 84 -14.62 -5.58 -5.76
N ARG A 85 -15.66 -4.99 -5.15
CA ARG A 85 -15.66 -3.56 -4.80
C ARG A 85 -14.56 -3.21 -3.80
N TYR A 86 -14.48 -3.98 -2.72
CA TYR A 86 -13.59 -3.65 -1.60
C TYR A 86 -12.26 -4.43 -1.67
N ASN A 87 -11.92 -5.09 -2.79
CA ASN A 87 -10.66 -5.85 -2.96
C ASN A 87 -9.41 -4.96 -2.76
N SER A 88 -9.56 -3.66 -2.99
CA SER A 88 -8.52 -2.64 -2.85
C SER A 88 -8.53 -1.91 -1.52
N ASN A 89 -9.62 -2.01 -0.75
CA ASN A 89 -9.64 -1.41 0.58
C ASN A 89 -8.83 -2.33 1.46
N VAL A 90 -7.60 -1.86 1.72
CA VAL A 90 -6.75 -2.23 2.85
C VAL A 90 -7.69 -2.66 3.94
N GLU A 91 -7.58 -3.92 4.32
CA GLU A 91 -8.14 -4.39 5.56
C GLU A 91 -7.58 -3.46 6.62
N GLU A 92 -8.35 -2.42 6.98
CA GLU A 92 -8.30 -1.99 8.36
C GLU A 92 -8.49 -3.27 9.12
N GLU A 93 -7.47 -3.63 9.89
CA GLU A 93 -7.52 -4.70 10.85
C GLU A 93 -8.83 -4.47 11.62
N SER A 94 -9.91 -5.14 11.23
CA SER A 94 -11.14 -5.08 11.99
C SER A 94 -10.77 -5.88 13.23
N VAL A 95 -10.26 -5.18 14.23
CA VAL A 95 -9.66 -5.75 15.44
C VAL A 95 -10.81 -6.24 16.31
N ALA A 96 -11.38 -7.34 15.86
CA ALA A 96 -12.50 -8.03 16.46
C ALA A 96 -12.00 -8.92 17.59
N GLY A 97 -12.75 -8.97 18.68
CA GLY A 97 -12.42 -9.82 19.81
C GLY A 97 -11.26 -9.29 20.65
N PHE A 98 -10.96 -7.99 20.61
CA PHE A 98 -10.07 -7.31 21.55
C PHE A 98 -10.76 -6.14 22.27
N ASP A 99 -12.09 -6.07 22.25
CA ASP A 99 -12.82 -4.88 22.72
C ASP A 99 -12.59 -4.65 24.23
N ALA A 100 -12.70 -5.69 25.05
CA ALA A 100 -12.45 -5.60 26.48
C ALA A 100 -10.97 -5.29 26.83
N GLU A 101 -10.00 -5.91 26.15
CA GLU A 101 -8.59 -5.59 26.34
C GLU A 101 -8.24 -4.17 25.88
N ALA A 102 -8.85 -3.70 24.79
CA ALA A 102 -8.67 -2.35 24.29
C ALA A 102 -9.23 -1.33 25.29
N GLU A 103 -10.43 -1.52 25.82
CA GLU A 103 -11.01 -0.66 26.87
C GLU A 103 -10.08 -0.57 28.09
N THR A 104 -9.62 -1.72 28.58
CA THR A 104 -8.72 -1.78 29.75
C THR A 104 -7.41 -1.01 29.52
N LEU A 105 -6.79 -1.18 28.35
CA LEU A 105 -5.54 -0.49 28.02
C LEU A 105 -5.75 0.99 27.69
N LEU A 106 -6.90 1.35 27.12
CA LEU A 106 -7.29 2.72 26.87
C LEU A 106 -7.45 3.47 28.18
N ASP A 107 -8.08 2.88 29.19
CA ASP A 107 -8.16 3.43 30.54
C ASP A 107 -6.78 3.67 31.15
N GLN A 108 -5.83 2.73 30.97
CA GLN A 108 -4.45 2.88 31.46
C GLN A 108 -3.69 4.00 30.72
N LEU A 109 -3.84 4.09 29.40
CA LEU A 109 -3.21 5.11 28.59
C LEU A 109 -3.77 6.50 28.89
N THR A 110 -5.06 6.60 29.19
CA THR A 110 -5.78 7.86 29.42
C THR A 110 -5.91 8.23 30.91
N ALA A 111 -5.41 7.39 31.82
CA ALA A 111 -5.49 7.62 33.26
C ALA A 111 -4.94 9.00 33.68
N ILE A 112 -5.80 9.84 34.27
CA ILE A 112 -5.46 11.19 34.76
C ILE A 112 -4.87 11.14 36.18
N SER A 113 -5.05 10.02 36.88
CA SER A 113 -4.57 9.82 38.26
C SER A 113 -3.05 9.83 38.40
N THR A 114 -2.32 9.53 37.31
CA THR A 114 -0.85 9.45 37.29
C THR A 114 -0.26 10.41 36.26
N LYS A 115 0.37 11.47 36.77
CA LYS A 115 1.07 12.47 35.96
C LYS A 115 2.49 12.07 35.56
N LYS A 116 3.10 11.11 36.25
CA LYS A 116 4.44 10.60 35.91
C LYS A 116 4.43 9.83 34.59
N LEU A 117 5.59 9.76 33.94
CA LEU A 117 5.85 8.87 32.82
C LEU A 117 5.55 7.41 33.23
N GLN A 118 4.75 6.72 32.44
CA GLN A 118 4.45 5.30 32.66
C GLN A 118 4.73 4.48 31.42
N ILE A 119 5.20 3.26 31.66
CA ILE A 119 5.48 2.28 30.62
C ILE A 119 4.42 1.18 30.73
N ILE A 120 3.74 0.93 29.63
CA ILE A 120 2.66 -0.05 29.51
C ILE A 120 3.15 -1.12 28.55
N SER A 121 3.00 -2.39 28.90
CA SER A 121 3.51 -3.49 28.09
C SER A 121 2.38 -4.45 27.74
N ILE A 122 2.25 -4.77 26.45
CA ILE A 122 1.39 -5.84 25.93
C ILE A 122 2.30 -7.03 25.60
N VAL A 123 2.12 -8.14 26.30
CA VAL A 123 2.98 -9.33 26.16
C VAL A 123 2.19 -10.55 25.73
N GLY A 124 2.86 -11.47 25.03
CA GLY A 124 2.26 -12.72 24.58
C GLY A 124 2.99 -13.32 23.39
N MET A 125 2.69 -14.59 23.08
CA MET A 125 3.33 -15.30 21.96
C MET A 125 3.09 -14.64 20.59
N ALA A 126 3.89 -15.03 19.60
CA ALA A 126 3.77 -14.55 18.23
C ALA A 126 2.38 -14.88 17.63
N GLY A 127 1.85 -13.99 16.78
CA GLY A 127 0.54 -14.18 16.15
C GLY A 127 -0.70 -13.94 17.03
N LEU A 128 -0.54 -13.56 18.30
CA LEU A 128 -1.66 -13.20 19.20
C LEU A 128 -2.31 -11.85 18.93
N GLY A 129 -1.76 -11.02 18.03
CA GLY A 129 -2.30 -9.70 17.69
C GLY A 129 -1.88 -8.56 18.62
N LYS A 130 -0.70 -8.65 19.27
CA LYS A 130 -0.13 -7.56 20.09
C LYS A 130 -0.03 -6.24 19.34
N THR A 131 0.63 -6.27 18.18
CA THR A 131 0.80 -5.12 17.28
C THR A 131 -0.55 -4.58 16.80
N THR A 132 -1.49 -5.47 16.48
CA THR A 132 -2.84 -5.12 16.06
C THR A 132 -3.62 -4.39 17.16
N LEU A 133 -3.54 -4.87 18.42
CA LEU A 133 -4.15 -4.19 19.57
C LEU A 133 -3.49 -2.83 19.85
N ALA A 134 -2.16 -2.77 19.84
CA ALA A 134 -1.43 -1.51 19.99
C ALA A 134 -1.81 -0.49 18.89
N ARG A 135 -2.00 -0.95 17.64
CA ARG A 135 -2.41 -0.09 16.53
C ARG A 135 -3.84 0.41 16.68
N LYS A 136 -4.77 -0.43 17.19
CA LYS A 136 -6.15 -0.01 17.55
C LYS A 136 -6.11 1.13 18.55
N LEU A 137 -5.34 0.98 19.64
CA LEU A 137 -5.19 1.98 20.68
C LEU A 137 -4.54 3.27 20.15
N PHE A 138 -3.45 3.15 19.38
CA PHE A 138 -2.72 4.31 18.87
C PHE A 138 -3.56 5.22 17.94
N LYS A 139 -4.51 4.62 17.23
CA LYS A 139 -5.45 5.32 16.33
C LYS A 139 -6.76 5.74 17.01
N ASP A 140 -6.94 5.44 18.29
CA ASP A 140 -8.16 5.78 19.01
C ASP A 140 -8.35 7.31 19.08
N PRO A 141 -9.56 7.84 18.79
CA PRO A 141 -9.82 9.28 18.84
C PRO A 141 -9.49 9.94 20.18
N LEU A 142 -9.66 9.23 21.31
CA LEU A 142 -9.31 9.75 22.63
C LEU A 142 -7.80 9.87 22.78
N ILE A 143 -7.04 8.90 22.28
CA ILE A 143 -5.57 8.96 22.25
C ILE A 143 -5.09 10.10 21.33
N GLU A 144 -5.75 10.31 20.19
CA GLU A 144 -5.47 11.44 19.30
C GLU A 144 -5.72 12.79 19.98
N TYR A 145 -6.80 12.91 20.74
CA TYR A 145 -7.13 14.14 21.46
C TYR A 145 -6.20 14.39 22.67
N MET A 146 -5.77 13.35 23.37
CA MET A 146 -5.09 13.48 24.66
C MET A 146 -3.57 13.65 24.59
N PHE A 147 -2.92 13.31 23.48
CA PHE A 147 -1.45 13.32 23.37
C PHE A 147 -1.01 14.29 22.28
N ASP A 148 -0.26 15.32 22.68
CA ASP A 148 0.30 16.33 21.77
C ASP A 148 1.20 15.69 20.72
N PHE A 149 1.98 14.68 21.13
CA PHE A 149 2.90 13.95 20.26
C PHE A 149 2.66 12.44 20.32
N ARG A 150 2.52 11.82 19.16
CA ARG A 150 2.40 10.37 19.02
C ARG A 150 3.44 9.84 18.04
N ALA A 151 4.22 8.85 18.45
CA ALA A 151 5.17 8.18 17.57
C ALA A 151 5.05 6.66 17.63
N TRP A 152 5.39 6.02 16.52
CA TRP A 152 5.43 4.56 16.40
C TRP A 152 6.76 4.16 15.76
N THR A 153 7.45 3.19 16.35
CA THR A 153 8.63 2.58 15.74
C THR A 153 8.69 1.08 16.07
N CYS A 154 9.26 0.31 15.16
CA CYS A 154 9.46 -1.13 15.31
C CYS A 154 10.91 -1.39 15.74
N VAL A 155 11.13 -2.28 16.69
CA VAL A 155 12.45 -2.63 17.20
C VAL A 155 12.85 -3.98 16.61
N SER A 156 13.86 -3.99 15.73
CA SER A 156 14.41 -5.24 15.22
C SER A 156 15.18 -6.00 16.30
N GLN A 157 15.26 -7.33 16.18
CA GLN A 157 16.06 -8.17 17.10
C GLN A 157 17.53 -7.71 17.19
N ALA A 158 18.11 -7.31 16.05
CA ALA A 158 19.40 -6.61 16.00
C ALA A 158 19.14 -5.14 15.65
N TYR A 159 18.89 -4.31 16.67
CA TYR A 159 18.62 -2.88 16.47
C TYR A 159 19.91 -2.05 16.54
N VAL A 160 19.90 -0.94 15.80
CA VAL A 160 20.90 0.13 15.89
C VAL A 160 20.23 1.33 16.58
N LYS A 161 20.86 1.89 17.62
CA LYS A 161 20.30 2.99 18.41
C LYS A 161 19.95 4.20 17.53
N LYS A 162 20.82 4.56 16.59
CA LYS A 162 20.55 5.60 15.58
C LYS A 162 19.26 5.38 14.80
N ASP A 163 19.04 4.18 14.28
CA ASP A 163 17.87 3.85 13.46
C ASP A 163 16.58 3.90 14.29
N LEU A 164 16.64 3.50 15.55
CA LEU A 164 15.52 3.60 16.49
C LEU A 164 15.13 5.06 16.75
N LEU A 165 16.11 5.94 17.01
CA LEU A 165 15.88 7.37 17.19
C LEU A 165 15.31 8.02 15.92
N LEU A 166 15.86 7.69 14.75
CA LEU A 166 15.35 8.16 13.46
C LEU A 166 13.92 7.65 13.21
N GLY A 167 13.63 6.40 13.58
CA GLY A 167 12.30 5.80 13.50
C GLY A 167 11.27 6.60 14.28
N ILE A 168 11.57 6.99 15.52
CA ILE A 168 10.69 7.83 16.34
C ILE A 168 10.55 9.23 15.71
N LEU A 169 11.67 9.87 15.36
CA LEU A 169 11.67 11.23 14.79
C LEU A 169 10.92 11.32 13.45
N SER A 170 10.90 10.24 12.66
CA SER A 170 10.17 10.17 11.40
C SER A 170 8.66 10.35 11.55
N SER A 171 8.12 10.14 12.76
CA SER A 171 6.71 10.40 13.08
C SER A 171 6.38 11.90 13.12
N PHE A 172 7.40 12.76 13.30
CA PHE A 172 7.24 14.21 13.46
C PHE A 172 7.84 15.01 12.30
N ILE A 173 8.78 14.41 11.57
CA ILE A 173 9.53 15.09 10.50
C ILE A 173 9.17 14.47 9.16
N ASN A 174 8.43 15.23 8.32
CA ASN A 174 7.93 14.75 7.03
C ASN A 174 9.05 14.37 6.03
N ASP A 175 10.23 15.00 6.12
CA ASP A 175 11.43 14.65 5.34
C ASP A 175 12.67 14.68 6.25
N LEU A 176 13.18 13.49 6.60
CA LEU A 176 14.49 13.38 7.25
C LEU A 176 15.55 13.88 6.25
N THR A 177 16.04 15.10 6.46
CA THR A 177 17.08 15.69 5.60
C THR A 177 18.39 14.92 5.75
N GLU A 178 19.25 15.02 4.73
CA GLU A 178 20.63 14.50 4.81
C GLU A 178 21.38 14.98 6.05
N GLU A 179 21.09 16.20 6.50
CA GLU A 179 21.67 16.75 7.72
C GLU A 179 21.25 15.94 8.95
N ILE A 180 19.98 15.53 9.04
CA ILE A 180 19.48 14.67 10.13
C ILE A 180 20.13 13.29 10.08
N TYR A 181 20.29 12.70 8.89
CA TYR A 181 20.99 11.41 8.75
C TYR A 181 22.48 11.50 9.12
N LYS A 182 23.09 12.67 9.00
CA LYS A 182 24.49 12.92 9.41
C LYS A 182 24.65 13.22 10.90
N MET A 183 23.56 13.49 11.64
CA MET A 183 23.63 13.74 13.08
C MET A 183 24.16 12.51 13.84
N SER A 184 24.87 12.77 14.94
CA SER A 184 25.26 11.74 15.90
C SER A 184 24.04 11.22 16.68
N GLU A 185 24.19 10.09 17.35
CA GLU A 185 23.10 9.53 18.17
C GLU A 185 22.68 10.47 19.29
N GLU A 186 23.63 11.21 19.88
CA GLU A 186 23.39 12.18 20.94
C GLU A 186 22.61 13.40 20.40
N GLN A 187 22.95 13.89 19.21
CA GLN A 187 22.25 15.01 18.58
C GLN A 187 20.80 14.62 18.22
N LEU A 188 20.59 13.41 17.72
CA LEU A 188 19.26 12.88 17.45
C LEU A 188 18.45 12.73 18.74
N GLY A 189 19.07 12.19 19.79
CA GLY A 189 18.45 12.05 21.11
C GLY A 189 18.11 13.39 21.75
N GLU A 190 18.99 14.39 21.67
CA GLU A 190 18.72 15.74 22.17
C GLU A 190 17.54 16.38 21.41
N LYS A 191 17.49 16.22 20.09
CA LYS A 191 16.37 16.70 19.29
C LYS A 191 15.05 16.06 19.71
N LEU A 192 15.05 14.75 19.95
CA LEU A 192 13.89 14.03 20.47
C LEU A 192 13.47 14.53 21.85
N TYR A 193 14.42 14.70 22.77
CA TYR A 193 14.18 15.23 24.10
C TYR A 193 13.54 16.63 24.06
N ARG A 194 14.05 17.52 23.20
CA ARG A 194 13.52 18.88 23.04
C ARG A 194 12.08 18.89 22.49
N LEU A 195 11.73 17.94 21.62
CA LEU A 195 10.36 17.78 21.13
C LEU A 195 9.40 17.38 22.26
N PHE A 196 9.83 16.47 23.13
CA PHE A 196 8.99 15.94 24.20
C PHE A 196 8.91 16.82 25.44
N LYS A 197 9.90 17.69 25.66
CA LYS A 197 9.96 18.55 26.84
C LYS A 197 8.73 19.45 26.95
N GLY A 198 8.07 19.41 28.10
CA GLY A 198 6.88 20.20 28.41
C GLY A 198 5.58 19.73 27.75
N HIS A 199 5.61 18.65 26.97
CA HIS A 199 4.46 18.15 26.22
C HIS A 199 4.07 16.74 26.68
N LYS A 200 2.83 16.36 26.40
CA LYS A 200 2.33 15.01 26.66
C LYS A 200 2.50 14.14 25.42
N TYR A 201 3.27 13.07 25.55
CA TYR A 201 3.62 12.20 24.42
C TYR A 201 3.24 10.73 24.65
N LEU A 202 2.91 10.04 23.57
CA LEU A 202 2.75 8.59 23.49
C LEU A 202 3.74 8.03 22.46
N VAL A 203 4.63 7.15 22.87
CA VAL A 203 5.53 6.44 21.96
C VAL A 203 5.27 4.94 22.02
N VAL A 204 5.00 4.33 20.87
CA VAL A 204 4.89 2.88 20.73
C VAL A 204 6.22 2.32 20.24
N LEU A 205 6.81 1.43 21.03
CA LEU A 205 7.96 0.61 20.64
C LEU A 205 7.45 -0.81 20.39
N ASP A 206 7.27 -1.14 19.13
CA ASP A 206 6.69 -2.41 18.66
C ASP A 206 7.76 -3.49 18.54
N ASP A 207 7.45 -4.70 18.99
CA ASP A 207 8.26 -5.92 19.00
C ASP A 207 9.61 -5.77 19.73
N ILE A 208 9.59 -5.28 20.98
CA ILE A 208 10.79 -5.25 21.80
C ILE A 208 11.20 -6.66 22.22
N TRP A 209 12.44 -7.02 21.88
CA TRP A 209 13.07 -8.29 22.25
C TRP A 209 13.78 -8.25 23.61
N ASP A 210 14.38 -7.11 23.99
CA ASP A 210 15.06 -6.94 25.26
C ASP A 210 14.91 -5.52 25.85
N CYS A 211 15.07 -5.39 27.16
CA CYS A 211 14.98 -4.09 27.84
C CYS A 211 16.18 -3.15 27.54
N LYS A 212 17.27 -3.63 26.93
CA LYS A 212 18.43 -2.80 26.58
C LYS A 212 18.06 -1.76 25.54
N ALA A 213 17.19 -2.09 24.59
CA ALA A 213 16.65 -1.16 23.60
C ALA A 213 16.08 0.09 24.27
N TRP A 214 15.19 -0.10 25.26
CA TRP A 214 14.64 1.00 26.03
C TRP A 214 15.70 1.71 26.89
N ASN A 215 16.51 0.96 27.63
CA ASN A 215 17.52 1.53 28.53
C ASN A 215 18.53 2.45 27.80
N ASN A 216 18.81 2.17 26.53
CA ASN A 216 19.72 2.96 25.70
C ASN A 216 19.15 4.30 25.25
N ILE A 217 17.83 4.46 25.20
CA ILE A 217 17.17 5.69 24.73
C ILE A 217 16.34 6.41 25.80
N ARG A 218 16.05 5.77 26.94
CA ARG A 218 15.18 6.32 28.00
C ARG A 218 15.57 7.71 28.49
N MET A 219 16.86 8.06 28.42
CA MET A 219 17.36 9.38 28.85
C MET A 219 16.81 10.54 28.00
N TYR A 220 16.30 10.25 26.80
CA TYR A 220 15.71 11.24 25.89
C TYR A 220 14.19 11.39 26.07
N PHE A 221 13.60 10.71 27.06
CA PHE A 221 12.17 10.74 27.38
C PHE A 221 11.96 11.49 28.70
N PRO A 222 11.67 12.81 28.67
CA PRO A 222 11.49 13.58 29.90
C PRO A 222 10.21 13.16 30.65
N ASP A 223 10.29 13.08 31.98
CA ASP A 223 9.15 12.98 32.88
C ASP A 223 8.85 14.34 33.50
N ASP A 224 8.22 15.22 32.70
CA ASP A 224 7.82 16.57 33.13
C ASP A 224 6.46 16.57 33.86
N GLN A 225 6.02 15.39 34.34
CA GLN A 225 4.72 15.20 34.98
C GLN A 225 3.53 15.61 34.09
N THR A 226 3.66 15.42 32.78
CA THR A 226 2.62 15.72 31.79
C THR A 226 1.64 14.55 31.56
N GLY A 227 1.89 13.39 32.16
CA GLY A 227 1.11 12.18 31.96
C GLY A 227 1.50 11.41 30.70
N SER A 228 2.75 11.55 30.24
CA SER A 228 3.27 10.83 29.07
C SER A 228 3.28 9.31 29.27
N ARG A 229 3.22 8.58 28.15
CA ARG A 229 3.13 7.12 28.12
C ARG A 229 4.10 6.55 27.08
N VAL A 230 4.64 5.36 27.37
CA VAL A 230 5.35 4.55 26.39
C VAL A 230 4.71 3.17 26.37
N LEU A 231 4.31 2.72 25.19
CA LEU A 231 3.65 1.43 24.99
C LEU A 231 4.62 0.45 24.34
N PHE A 232 4.82 -0.71 24.95
CA PHE A 232 5.64 -1.79 24.44
C PHE A 232 4.77 -2.94 23.97
N THR A 233 5.14 -3.56 22.86
CA THR A 233 4.70 -4.92 22.53
C THR A 233 5.92 -5.84 22.63
N SER A 234 5.77 -7.00 23.26
CA SER A 234 6.88 -7.96 23.41
C SER A 234 6.40 -9.40 23.47
N ARG A 235 7.28 -10.34 23.12
CA ARG A 235 7.07 -11.77 23.34
C ARG A 235 7.56 -12.22 24.72
N ASP A 236 8.40 -11.41 25.36
CA ASP A 236 8.95 -11.68 26.69
C ASP A 236 8.02 -11.12 27.79
N ILE A 237 7.44 -12.02 28.58
CA ILE A 237 6.53 -11.68 29.68
C ILE A 237 7.28 -10.95 30.81
N ASP A 238 8.55 -11.30 31.02
CA ASP A 238 9.37 -10.78 32.10
C ASP A 238 9.98 -9.41 31.75
N MET A 239 9.81 -8.93 30.52
CA MET A 239 10.34 -7.65 30.07
C MET A 239 9.88 -6.48 30.97
N SER A 240 8.61 -6.48 31.40
CA SER A 240 8.06 -5.43 32.28
C SER A 240 8.73 -5.39 33.67
N LEU A 241 9.25 -6.52 34.17
CA LEU A 241 9.91 -6.60 35.48
C LEU A 241 11.26 -5.88 35.50
N HIS A 242 11.89 -5.73 34.33
CA HIS A 242 13.22 -5.15 34.17
C HIS A 242 13.20 -3.66 33.82
N VAL A 243 12.02 -3.05 33.73
CA VAL A 243 11.84 -1.68 33.27
C VAL A 243 11.29 -0.80 34.39
N HIS A 244 12.05 0.23 34.76
CA HIS A 244 11.63 1.21 35.76
C HIS A 244 10.42 2.02 35.25
N ALA A 245 9.43 2.27 36.12
CA ALA A 245 8.13 2.89 35.80
C ALA A 245 7.19 2.05 34.90
N ALA A 246 7.49 0.77 34.70
CA ALA A 246 6.56 -0.16 34.06
C ALA A 246 5.39 -0.52 34.98
N THR A 247 4.21 -0.55 34.38
CA THR A 247 3.02 -1.19 34.93
C THR A 247 3.10 -2.71 34.71
N PRO A 248 2.37 -3.52 35.49
CA PRO A 248 2.28 -4.95 35.24
C PRO A 248 1.88 -5.22 33.78
N ALA A 249 2.61 -6.11 33.11
CA ALA A 249 2.34 -6.41 31.70
C ALA A 249 0.91 -6.93 31.50
N HIS A 250 0.25 -6.42 30.48
CA HIS A 250 -1.00 -6.96 29.98
C HIS A 250 -0.71 -8.19 29.13
N VAL A 251 -0.89 -9.37 29.72
CA VAL A 251 -0.66 -10.67 29.06
C VAL A 251 -1.86 -11.00 28.17
N LEU A 252 -1.64 -11.06 26.86
CA LEU A 252 -2.68 -11.48 25.93
C LEU A 252 -2.97 -12.97 26.05
N ARG A 253 -4.25 -13.31 26.17
CA ARG A 253 -4.76 -14.67 26.10
C ARG A 253 -5.08 -15.09 24.66
N LEU A 254 -5.15 -16.40 24.46
CA LEU A 254 -5.83 -16.99 23.30
C LEU A 254 -7.30 -16.55 23.25
N ARG A 255 -7.83 -16.49 22.03
CA ARG A 255 -9.23 -16.14 21.79
C ARG A 255 -10.12 -17.32 22.15
N THR A 256 -11.28 -17.01 22.71
CA THR A 256 -12.34 -17.99 22.95
C THR A 256 -12.88 -18.51 21.63
N GLN A 257 -13.67 -19.59 21.68
CA GLN A 257 -14.24 -20.17 20.47
C GLN A 257 -15.17 -19.19 19.73
N ASP A 258 -15.93 -18.38 20.48
CA ASP A 258 -16.85 -17.40 19.92
C ASP A 258 -16.09 -16.22 19.31
N GLU A 259 -15.10 -15.67 20.01
CA GLU A 259 -14.21 -14.63 19.45
C GLU A 259 -13.46 -15.12 18.21
N SER A 260 -13.02 -16.38 18.21
CA SER A 260 -12.33 -16.99 17.07
C SER A 260 -13.25 -17.12 15.86
N TRP A 261 -14.52 -17.48 16.10
CA TRP A 261 -15.54 -17.50 15.06
C TRP A 261 -15.84 -16.10 14.53
N ASP A 262 -15.91 -15.08 15.40
CA ASP A 262 -16.13 -13.70 14.98
C ASP A 262 -14.99 -13.14 14.13
N ILE A 263 -13.73 -13.43 14.50
CA ILE A 263 -12.55 -13.07 13.71
C ILE A 263 -12.62 -13.75 12.34
N PHE A 264 -12.90 -15.06 12.32
CA PHE A 264 -13.03 -15.82 11.07
C PHE A 264 -14.16 -15.26 10.19
N MET A 265 -15.31 -14.95 10.77
CA MET A 265 -16.47 -14.40 10.09
C MET A 265 -16.15 -13.07 9.43
N LYS A 266 -15.59 -12.12 10.18
CA LYS A 266 -15.19 -10.80 9.65
C LYS A 266 -14.12 -10.90 8.58
N LYS A 267 -13.22 -11.87 8.71
CA LYS A 267 -12.14 -12.09 7.74
C LYS A 267 -12.63 -12.74 6.44
N LYS A 268 -13.53 -13.74 6.55
CA LYS A 268 -14.01 -14.52 5.39
C LYS A 268 -15.20 -13.87 4.69
N PHE A 269 -16.16 -13.29 5.42
CA PHE A 269 -17.44 -12.79 4.92
C PHE A 269 -17.59 -11.29 5.19
N ARG A 270 -17.64 -10.48 4.13
CA ARG A 270 -17.77 -9.01 4.22
C ARG A 270 -19.16 -8.55 4.64
N THR A 271 -20.21 -9.32 4.29
CA THR A 271 -21.58 -9.07 4.77
C THR A 271 -21.73 -9.41 6.26
N GLY A 272 -20.77 -10.15 6.83
CA GLY A 272 -20.84 -10.71 8.18
C GLY A 272 -21.82 -11.87 8.30
N ILE A 273 -22.25 -12.48 7.18
CA ILE A 273 -23.21 -13.59 7.16
C ILE A 273 -22.58 -14.81 6.49
N CYS A 274 -22.62 -15.96 7.18
CA CYS A 274 -22.11 -17.22 6.68
C CYS A 274 -23.23 -18.01 5.98
N PRO A 275 -23.01 -18.56 4.78
CA PRO A 275 -23.93 -19.54 4.21
C PRO A 275 -24.05 -20.76 5.13
N THR A 276 -25.28 -21.21 5.38
CA THR A 276 -25.56 -22.20 6.43
C THR A 276 -24.86 -23.55 6.21
N TYR A 277 -24.57 -23.91 4.95
CA TYR A 277 -23.91 -25.17 4.59
C TYR A 277 -22.39 -25.16 4.87
N LEU A 278 -21.79 -23.98 5.08
CA LEU A 278 -20.36 -23.82 5.40
C LEU A 278 -20.11 -23.63 6.90
N GLU A 279 -21.13 -23.26 7.67
CA GLU A 279 -21.00 -22.85 9.06
C GLU A 279 -20.38 -23.92 9.95
N GLU A 280 -20.82 -25.18 9.82
CA GLU A 280 -20.31 -26.30 10.62
C GLU A 280 -18.80 -26.52 10.39
N HIS A 281 -18.38 -26.57 9.13
CA HIS A 281 -16.98 -26.74 8.75
C HIS A 281 -16.14 -25.53 9.15
N GLY A 282 -16.70 -24.32 9.03
CA GLY A 282 -16.05 -23.10 9.51
C GLY A 282 -15.78 -23.14 11.01
N LYS A 283 -16.78 -23.53 11.81
CA LYS A 283 -16.63 -23.70 13.27
C LYS A 283 -15.63 -24.81 13.60
N MET A 284 -15.59 -25.89 12.83
CA MET A 284 -14.58 -26.95 12.99
C MET A 284 -13.16 -26.42 12.72
N ILE A 285 -12.98 -25.61 11.69
CA ILE A 285 -11.70 -24.97 11.36
C ILE A 285 -11.25 -24.05 12.49
N THR A 286 -12.12 -23.17 12.99
CA THR A 286 -11.75 -22.25 14.08
C THR A 286 -11.43 -22.96 15.38
N ARG A 287 -12.12 -24.08 15.70
CA ARG A 287 -11.75 -24.94 16.84
C ARG A 287 -10.33 -25.48 16.71
N LYS A 288 -9.94 -25.93 15.52
CA LYS A 288 -8.59 -26.46 15.26
C LYS A 288 -7.50 -25.40 15.28
N CYS A 289 -7.85 -24.12 15.11
CA CYS A 289 -6.92 -23.00 15.29
C CYS A 289 -6.65 -22.63 16.76
N GLU A 290 -7.35 -23.25 17.72
CA GLU A 290 -7.12 -23.14 19.17
C GLU A 290 -7.01 -21.69 19.69
N GLY A 291 -7.76 -20.76 19.09
CA GLY A 291 -7.82 -19.37 19.55
C GLY A 291 -6.66 -18.47 19.12
N LEU A 292 -5.76 -18.92 18.24
CA LEU A 292 -4.65 -18.10 17.72
C LEU A 292 -5.13 -17.22 16.54
N PRO A 293 -5.18 -15.88 16.68
CA PRO A 293 -5.69 -14.98 15.62
C PRO A 293 -5.01 -15.17 14.26
N LEU A 294 -3.68 -15.28 14.22
CA LEU A 294 -2.97 -15.45 12.95
C LEU A 294 -3.37 -16.76 12.23
N ALA A 295 -3.50 -17.88 12.96
CA ALA A 295 -3.92 -19.15 12.38
C ALA A 295 -5.33 -19.06 11.80
N ILE A 296 -6.25 -18.40 12.52
CA ILE A 296 -7.63 -18.17 12.08
C ILE A 296 -7.65 -17.33 10.79
N VAL A 297 -6.86 -16.26 10.74
CA VAL A 297 -6.77 -15.36 9.58
C VAL A 297 -6.19 -16.08 8.36
N ILE A 298 -5.16 -16.90 8.54
CA ILE A 298 -4.58 -17.72 7.47
C ILE A 298 -5.59 -18.76 6.96
N ALA A 299 -6.30 -19.44 7.87
CA ALA A 299 -7.33 -20.42 7.51
C ALA A 299 -8.49 -19.76 6.76
N ALA A 300 -8.95 -18.59 7.18
CA ALA A 300 -9.94 -17.81 6.44
C ALA A 300 -9.44 -17.39 5.04
N GLY A 301 -8.17 -16.99 4.95
CA GLY A 301 -7.49 -16.65 3.69
C GLY A 301 -7.37 -17.84 2.73
N LEU A 302 -7.15 -19.05 3.24
CA LEU A 302 -7.13 -20.30 2.45
C LEU A 302 -8.46 -20.63 1.79
N LEU A 303 -9.56 -20.23 2.44
CA LEU A 303 -10.91 -20.44 1.96
C LEU A 303 -11.40 -19.27 1.10
N LYS A 304 -10.62 -18.19 0.97
CA LYS A 304 -11.00 -17.02 0.16
C LYS A 304 -11.29 -17.45 -1.28
N ASN A 305 -12.40 -16.95 -1.84
CA ASN A 305 -12.90 -17.30 -3.17
C ASN A 305 -13.28 -18.77 -3.44
N ASN A 306 -13.27 -19.65 -2.42
CA ASN A 306 -13.77 -21.02 -2.56
C ASN A 306 -15.01 -21.25 -1.68
N TRP A 307 -16.13 -21.56 -2.34
CA TRP A 307 -17.45 -21.75 -1.73
C TRP A 307 -17.88 -23.22 -1.72
N SER A 308 -16.99 -24.15 -2.09
CA SER A 308 -17.26 -25.59 -2.14
C SER A 308 -17.21 -26.20 -0.74
N ILE A 309 -18.26 -26.91 -0.36
CA ILE A 309 -18.29 -27.66 0.91
C ILE A 309 -17.19 -28.72 0.97
N GLU A 310 -16.85 -29.34 -0.17
CA GLU A 310 -15.80 -30.35 -0.27
C GLU A 310 -14.43 -29.77 0.09
N TRP A 311 -14.17 -28.55 -0.40
CA TRP A 311 -12.93 -27.85 -0.10
C TRP A 311 -12.84 -27.47 1.38
N TRP A 312 -13.93 -26.95 1.95
CA TRP A 312 -13.99 -26.61 3.37
C TRP A 312 -13.79 -27.84 4.25
N ARG A 313 -14.41 -28.96 3.89
CA ARG A 313 -14.21 -30.25 4.57
C ARG A 313 -12.76 -30.71 4.50
N HIS A 314 -12.15 -30.70 3.32
CA HIS A 314 -10.75 -31.06 3.14
C HIS A 314 -9.81 -30.21 4.02
N ILE A 315 -10.00 -28.88 4.05
CA ILE A 315 -9.20 -28.00 4.91
C ILE A 315 -9.43 -28.31 6.38
N ALA A 316 -10.69 -28.49 6.77
CA ALA A 316 -11.04 -28.81 8.14
C ALA A 316 -10.48 -30.17 8.59
N GLU A 317 -10.37 -31.16 7.70
CA GLU A 317 -9.75 -32.46 7.95
C GLU A 317 -8.21 -32.37 7.99
N SER A 318 -7.62 -31.58 7.11
CA SER A 318 -6.16 -31.45 6.95
C SER A 318 -5.47 -30.64 8.06
N LEU A 319 -6.20 -29.79 8.77
CA LEU A 319 -5.67 -29.09 9.94
C LEU A 319 -5.51 -30.07 11.11
N SER A 320 -4.29 -30.22 11.64
CA SER A 320 -4.03 -30.84 12.95
C SER A 320 -4.51 -29.90 14.07
N SER A 321 -4.96 -30.45 15.21
CA SER A 321 -5.19 -29.64 16.42
C SER A 321 -3.85 -29.05 16.87
N VAL A 322 -3.72 -27.73 16.83
CA VAL A 322 -2.48 -27.03 17.16
C VAL A 322 -2.35 -27.00 18.68
N LEU A 323 -1.85 -28.07 19.31
CA LEU A 323 -1.60 -28.06 20.75
C LEU A 323 -0.61 -26.94 21.08
N VAL A 324 -1.13 -25.86 21.67
CA VAL A 324 -0.35 -24.67 22.02
C VAL A 324 0.61 -25.01 23.15
N GLY A 325 1.85 -25.38 22.77
CA GLY A 325 2.93 -25.68 23.71
C GLY A 325 4.33 -25.75 23.10
N ASP A 326 4.46 -25.90 21.78
CA ASP A 326 5.74 -26.00 21.08
C ASP A 326 5.83 -24.98 19.90
N PRO A 327 6.87 -24.11 19.85
CA PRO A 327 7.13 -23.21 18.73
C PRO A 327 7.26 -23.88 17.34
N SER A 328 7.36 -25.21 17.27
CA SER A 328 7.36 -25.95 16.00
C SER A 328 5.97 -26.08 15.35
N GLN A 329 4.87 -25.99 16.12
CA GLN A 329 3.58 -26.60 15.73
C GLN A 329 2.55 -25.64 15.10
N TYR A 330 2.72 -24.31 15.23
CA TYR A 330 1.93 -23.34 14.43
C TYR A 330 2.26 -23.40 12.92
N MET A 331 3.33 -24.13 12.56
CA MET A 331 3.77 -24.33 11.19
C MET A 331 2.79 -25.16 10.37
N ASP A 332 1.92 -25.97 10.97
CA ASP A 332 1.02 -26.86 10.21
C ASP A 332 -0.03 -26.09 9.39
N SER A 333 -0.62 -25.04 9.98
CA SER A 333 -1.57 -24.17 9.26
C SER A 333 -0.89 -23.36 8.14
N VAL A 334 0.34 -22.91 8.39
CA VAL A 334 1.15 -22.19 7.40
C VAL A 334 1.62 -23.13 6.28
N ALA A 335 2.06 -24.33 6.64
CA ALA A 335 2.48 -25.39 5.74
C ALA A 335 1.33 -25.85 4.86
N LEU A 336 0.12 -26.03 5.43
CA LEU A 336 -1.08 -26.34 4.67
C LEU A 336 -1.39 -25.20 3.68
N SER A 337 -1.25 -23.95 4.10
CA SER A 337 -1.43 -22.80 3.22
C SER A 337 -0.46 -22.82 2.05
N TYR A 338 0.82 -23.03 2.34
CA TYR A 338 1.89 -23.13 1.35
C TYR A 338 1.73 -24.32 0.39
N ASN A 339 1.42 -25.50 0.91
CA ASN A 339 1.22 -26.72 0.12
C ASN A 339 0.04 -26.57 -0.82
N ASN A 340 -0.99 -25.82 -0.43
CA ASN A 340 -2.17 -25.56 -1.25
C ASN A 340 -2.01 -24.31 -2.15
N LEU A 341 -0.87 -23.62 -2.11
CA LEU A 341 -0.58 -22.57 -3.08
C LEU A 341 -0.34 -23.18 -4.48
N PRO A 342 -0.90 -22.55 -5.52
CA PRO A 342 -0.54 -22.86 -6.90
C PRO A 342 0.99 -22.87 -7.09
N PRO A 343 1.56 -23.82 -7.87
CA PRO A 343 3.01 -23.97 -8.00
C PRO A 343 3.76 -22.70 -8.42
N HIS A 344 3.13 -21.85 -9.25
CA HIS A 344 3.71 -20.59 -9.71
C HIS A 344 3.74 -19.48 -8.64
N LEU A 345 2.95 -19.59 -7.57
CA LEU A 345 2.94 -18.64 -6.45
C LEU A 345 4.01 -18.97 -5.39
N ARG A 346 4.43 -20.24 -5.28
CA ARG A 346 5.37 -20.69 -4.25
C ARG A 346 6.73 -19.98 -4.30
N PRO A 347 7.41 -19.85 -5.47
CA PRO A 347 8.68 -19.13 -5.55
C PRO A 347 8.55 -17.66 -5.12
N CYS A 348 7.46 -17.01 -5.53
CA CYS A 348 7.18 -15.62 -5.20
C CYS A 348 6.99 -15.42 -3.69
N PHE A 349 6.25 -16.33 -3.04
CA PHE A 349 6.02 -16.31 -1.60
C PHE A 349 7.31 -16.60 -0.80
N LEU A 350 8.07 -17.64 -1.16
CA LEU A 350 9.34 -17.95 -0.51
C LEU A 350 10.34 -16.79 -0.64
N TYR A 351 10.34 -16.09 -1.78
CA TYR A 351 11.24 -14.97 -2.02
C TYR A 351 11.02 -13.78 -1.07
N LEU A 352 9.86 -13.68 -0.41
CA LEU A 352 9.62 -12.62 0.58
C LEU A 352 10.54 -12.75 1.81
N ALA A 353 11.02 -13.96 2.12
CA ALA A 353 12.01 -14.18 3.17
C ALA A 353 13.41 -13.63 2.84
N ALA A 354 13.64 -13.18 1.60
CA ALA A 354 14.86 -12.51 1.20
C ALA A 354 15.06 -11.13 1.87
N PHE A 355 13.96 -10.52 2.31
CA PHE A 355 13.98 -9.24 3.00
C PHE A 355 14.16 -9.46 4.49
N PRO A 356 14.71 -8.49 5.24
CA PRO A 356 14.72 -8.58 6.70
C PRO A 356 13.30 -8.79 7.24
N GLU A 357 13.22 -9.44 8.41
CA GLU A 357 11.98 -9.46 9.19
C GLU A 357 11.47 -8.02 9.30
N ASP A 358 10.15 -7.88 9.19
CA ASP A 358 9.47 -6.62 9.41
C ASP A 358 9.70 -5.48 8.40
N TYR A 359 10.49 -5.73 7.36
CA TYR A 359 10.77 -4.76 6.30
C TYR A 359 9.53 -4.45 5.46
N GLU A 360 9.19 -3.15 5.31
CA GLU A 360 8.16 -2.70 4.38
C GLU A 360 8.70 -2.70 2.94
N ILE A 361 8.37 -3.73 2.17
CA ILE A 361 8.84 -3.93 0.81
C ILE A 361 8.03 -3.06 -0.15
N PRO A 362 8.65 -2.17 -0.95
CA PRO A 362 7.94 -1.48 -2.02
C PRO A 362 7.44 -2.46 -3.08
N MET A 363 6.15 -2.44 -3.40
CA MET A 363 5.50 -3.36 -4.35
C MET A 363 6.21 -3.40 -5.71
N LYS A 364 6.53 -2.22 -6.27
CA LYS A 364 7.23 -2.12 -7.56
C LYS A 364 8.60 -2.81 -7.54
N LYS A 365 9.32 -2.67 -6.42
CA LYS A 365 10.62 -3.31 -6.24
C LYS A 365 10.45 -4.83 -6.21
N LEU A 366 9.49 -5.34 -5.44
CA LEU A 366 9.22 -6.77 -5.37
C LEU A 366 8.84 -7.37 -6.73
N ILE A 367 7.93 -6.73 -7.47
CA ILE A 367 7.52 -7.16 -8.82
C ILE A 367 8.73 -7.23 -9.76
N TRP A 368 9.56 -6.19 -9.78
CA TRP A 368 10.76 -6.17 -10.62
C TRP A 368 11.77 -7.22 -10.24
N LEU A 369 11.92 -7.52 -8.95
CA LEU A 369 12.79 -8.59 -8.46
C LEU A 369 12.27 -9.96 -8.88
N TRP A 370 10.97 -10.25 -8.74
CA TRP A 370 10.39 -11.52 -9.21
C TRP A 370 10.56 -11.73 -10.72
N ILE A 371 10.39 -10.67 -11.52
CA ILE A 371 10.65 -10.71 -12.97
C ILE A 371 12.13 -10.98 -13.24
N ALA A 372 13.04 -10.27 -12.56
CA ALA A 372 14.48 -10.42 -12.74
C ALA A 372 14.96 -11.82 -12.32
N GLN A 373 14.39 -12.41 -11.28
CA GLN A 373 14.67 -13.80 -10.90
C GLN A 373 14.18 -14.81 -11.93
N GLY A 374 13.13 -14.46 -12.69
CA GLY A 374 12.50 -15.33 -13.68
C GLY A 374 11.37 -16.17 -13.11
N PHE A 375 10.75 -15.76 -11.99
CA PHE A 375 9.58 -16.45 -11.42
C PHE A 375 8.30 -16.21 -12.22
N ILE A 376 8.29 -15.16 -13.04
CA ILE A 376 7.12 -14.72 -13.80
C ILE A 376 7.27 -15.13 -15.26
N HIS A 377 6.32 -15.93 -15.74
CA HIS A 377 6.26 -16.38 -17.13
C HIS A 377 5.09 -15.73 -17.86
N GLN A 378 5.31 -15.37 -19.12
CA GLN A 378 4.27 -14.77 -19.94
C GLN A 378 3.16 -15.79 -20.21
N THR A 379 1.93 -15.41 -19.89
CA THR A 379 0.72 -16.24 -20.08
C THR A 379 -0.28 -15.49 -20.93
N GLY A 380 -0.55 -16.00 -22.14
CA GLY A 380 -1.40 -15.32 -23.11
C GLY A 380 -0.86 -13.94 -23.49
N ASN A 381 -1.75 -12.94 -23.55
CA ASN A 381 -1.42 -11.57 -23.98
C ASN A 381 -1.08 -10.62 -22.82
N LYS A 382 -1.07 -11.10 -21.56
CA LYS A 382 -0.69 -10.26 -20.41
C LYS A 382 0.83 -10.07 -20.37
N ILE A 383 1.27 -8.88 -19.95
CA ILE A 383 2.70 -8.63 -19.74
C ILE A 383 3.14 -9.06 -18.34
N LEU A 384 4.46 -9.20 -18.15
CA LEU A 384 5.03 -9.73 -16.91
C LEU A 384 4.66 -8.92 -15.66
N GLU A 385 4.59 -7.59 -15.76
CA GLU A 385 4.26 -6.71 -14.64
C GLU A 385 2.83 -6.93 -14.16
N ASP A 386 1.87 -7.07 -15.08
CA ASP A 386 0.47 -7.31 -14.73
C ASP A 386 0.29 -8.73 -14.13
N ILE A 387 1.01 -9.73 -14.65
CA ILE A 387 1.00 -11.10 -14.09
C ILE A 387 1.58 -11.08 -12.67
N ALA A 388 2.72 -10.42 -12.45
CA ALA A 388 3.35 -10.32 -11.14
C ALA A 388 2.48 -9.57 -10.12
N GLU A 389 1.78 -8.51 -10.56
CA GLU A 389 0.82 -7.79 -9.74
C GLU A 389 -0.37 -8.69 -9.36
N ASP A 390 -0.93 -9.44 -10.31
CA ASP A 390 -1.99 -10.43 -10.06
C ASP A 390 -1.55 -11.48 -9.00
N LEU A 391 -0.31 -12.00 -9.12
CA LEU A 391 0.24 -12.96 -8.15
C LEU A 391 0.36 -12.38 -6.74
N LEU A 392 0.84 -11.14 -6.63
CA LEU A 392 0.99 -10.47 -5.34
C LEU A 392 -0.37 -10.18 -4.70
N MET A 393 -1.33 -9.72 -5.51
CA MET A 393 -2.70 -9.52 -5.04
C MET A 393 -3.35 -10.83 -4.59
N ASP A 394 -3.03 -11.96 -5.22
CA ASP A 394 -3.50 -13.27 -4.77
C ASP A 394 -2.87 -13.72 -3.44
N LEU A 395 -1.59 -13.42 -3.18
CA LEU A 395 -0.98 -13.65 -1.87
C LEU A 395 -1.60 -12.77 -0.78
N ILE A 396 -1.92 -11.51 -1.10
CA ILE A 396 -2.61 -10.58 -0.19
C ILE A 396 -4.02 -11.08 0.12
N LYS A 397 -4.81 -11.48 -0.89
CA LYS A 397 -6.15 -12.04 -0.70
C LYS A 397 -6.14 -13.30 0.17
N ARG A 398 -5.07 -14.10 0.10
CA ARG A 398 -4.86 -15.29 0.95
C ARG A 398 -4.35 -14.98 2.35
N SER A 399 -4.20 -13.69 2.69
CA SER A 399 -3.70 -13.22 3.99
C SER A 399 -2.28 -13.70 4.34
N LEU A 400 -1.49 -14.03 3.32
CA LEU A 400 -0.08 -14.39 3.47
C LEU A 400 0.84 -13.17 3.41
N VAL A 401 0.32 -12.05 2.89
CA VAL A 401 1.03 -10.78 2.74
C VAL A 401 0.15 -9.66 3.25
N MET A 402 0.71 -8.79 4.09
CA MET A 402 0.07 -7.61 4.67
C MET A 402 0.40 -6.36 3.85
N THR A 403 -0.47 -5.35 3.91
CA THR A 403 -0.38 -4.11 3.13
C THR A 403 -0.32 -2.87 4.03
N PRO A 404 0.85 -2.57 4.64
CA PRO A 404 0.96 -1.51 5.65
C PRO A 404 0.72 -0.10 5.11
N SER A 405 0.97 0.14 3.82
CA SER A 405 0.71 1.44 3.20
C SER A 405 0.11 1.36 1.80
N THR A 406 -0.80 2.31 1.53
CA THR A 406 -1.31 2.59 0.18
C THR A 406 -0.76 3.88 -0.38
N SER A 407 -0.67 3.96 -1.70
CA SER A 407 -0.41 5.21 -2.39
C SER A 407 -1.63 6.12 -2.37
N THR A 408 -1.42 7.37 -2.75
CA THR A 408 -2.45 8.40 -2.88
C THR A 408 -3.53 8.07 -3.93
N ASP A 409 -3.43 6.96 -4.64
CA ASP A 409 -4.42 6.51 -5.62
C ASP A 409 -5.11 5.19 -5.26
N GLY A 410 -5.01 4.74 -4.01
CA GLY A 410 -5.72 3.54 -3.53
C GLY A 410 -4.98 2.24 -3.78
N GLN A 411 -3.90 2.29 -4.55
CA GLN A 411 -3.08 1.12 -4.82
C GLN A 411 -2.19 0.79 -3.62
N VAL A 412 -1.90 -0.49 -3.44
CA VAL A 412 -0.94 -0.94 -2.43
C VAL A 412 0.45 -0.37 -2.79
N LYS A 413 1.09 0.32 -1.84
CA LYS A 413 2.41 0.95 -2.04
C LYS A 413 3.52 0.07 -1.49
N THR A 414 3.35 -0.41 -0.27
CA THR A 414 4.27 -1.34 0.40
C THR A 414 3.52 -2.59 0.85
N CYS A 415 4.25 -3.71 0.91
CA CYS A 415 3.78 -4.97 1.45
C CYS A 415 4.79 -5.51 2.48
N ARG A 416 4.33 -6.38 3.37
CA ARG A 416 5.16 -7.02 4.41
C ARG A 416 4.62 -8.42 4.70
N ILE A 417 5.48 -9.34 5.13
CA ILE A 417 5.04 -10.64 5.65
C ILE A 417 5.13 -10.66 7.17
N HIS A 418 4.25 -11.44 7.81
CA HIS A 418 4.25 -11.61 9.26
C HIS A 418 5.48 -12.43 9.68
N ASP A 419 6.04 -12.15 10.87
CA ASP A 419 7.22 -12.83 11.42
C ASP A 419 7.20 -14.38 11.28
N ILE A 420 6.10 -15.03 11.69
CA ILE A 420 5.85 -16.47 11.59
C ILE A 420 5.89 -16.96 10.14
N LEU A 421 5.34 -16.18 9.20
CA LEU A 421 5.35 -16.53 7.78
C LEU A 421 6.76 -16.34 7.18
N HIS A 422 7.50 -15.35 7.67
CA HIS A 422 8.90 -15.13 7.32
C HIS A 422 9.77 -16.30 7.75
N ASP A 423 9.69 -16.70 9.02
CA ASP A 423 10.38 -17.87 9.57
C ASP A 423 10.03 -19.15 8.82
N PHE A 424 8.77 -19.32 8.43
CA PHE A 424 8.34 -20.45 7.62
C PHE A 424 9.03 -20.43 6.25
N CYS A 425 8.97 -19.30 5.55
CA CYS A 425 9.59 -19.15 4.23
C CYS A 425 11.10 -19.37 4.29
N LEU A 426 11.79 -18.88 5.34
CA LEU A 426 13.23 -19.12 5.53
C LEU A 426 13.55 -20.61 5.69
N ARG A 427 12.84 -21.31 6.58
CA ARG A 427 13.03 -22.76 6.81
C ARG A 427 12.78 -23.54 5.53
N ARG A 428 11.66 -23.25 4.87
CA ARG A 428 11.25 -23.94 3.64
C ARG A 428 12.18 -23.68 2.48
N ALA A 429 12.64 -22.44 2.33
CA ALA A 429 13.61 -22.09 1.30
C ALA A 429 14.98 -22.74 1.52
N LYS A 430 15.36 -22.99 2.78
CA LYS A 430 16.56 -23.76 3.12
C LYS A 430 16.40 -25.24 2.78
N GLU A 431 15.27 -25.85 3.16
CA GLU A 431 14.95 -27.24 2.82
C GLU A 431 14.91 -27.50 1.31
N GLU A 432 14.28 -26.60 0.56
CA GLU A 432 14.11 -26.70 -0.90
C GLU A 432 15.33 -26.17 -1.66
N ASN A 433 16.41 -25.76 -0.97
CA ASN A 433 17.58 -25.13 -1.56
C ASN A 433 17.25 -23.91 -2.46
N PHE A 434 16.12 -23.26 -2.21
CA PHE A 434 15.59 -22.14 -2.97
C PHE A 434 16.37 -20.85 -2.73
N LEU A 435 16.86 -20.65 -1.50
CA LEU A 435 17.63 -19.49 -1.06
C LEU A 435 18.97 -19.91 -0.43
N GLN A 436 19.73 -20.79 -1.10
CA GLN A 436 20.93 -21.46 -0.56
C GLN A 436 22.03 -20.56 0.05
N ASN A 437 21.94 -19.22 0.01
CA ASN A 437 23.01 -18.33 0.48
C ASN A 437 22.57 -17.14 1.35
N ILE A 438 21.44 -17.23 2.05
CA ILE A 438 21.16 -16.30 3.16
C ILE A 438 21.84 -16.84 4.43
N HIS A 439 23.16 -16.95 4.42
CA HIS A 439 23.92 -17.17 5.65
C HIS A 439 24.46 -15.84 6.18
N ARG A 440 24.16 -15.57 7.45
CA ARG A 440 24.92 -14.63 8.30
C ARG A 440 26.41 -14.91 8.10
N TYR A 441 27.16 -13.86 7.75
CA TYR A 441 28.63 -13.74 7.81
C TYR A 441 29.43 -15.00 7.40
N ASP A 442 30.09 -14.85 6.25
CA ASP A 442 31.18 -15.67 5.70
C ASP A 442 30.79 -16.77 4.69
N LYS A 443 31.23 -16.50 3.45
CA LYS A 443 31.29 -17.30 2.21
C LYS A 443 30.12 -17.19 1.22
N ILE A 444 30.51 -16.67 0.05
CA ILE A 444 29.75 -16.28 -1.14
C ILE A 444 29.19 -17.50 -1.88
N SER A 445 27.89 -17.49 -2.17
CA SER A 445 27.36 -17.67 -3.54
C SER A 445 25.95 -17.09 -3.62
N SER A 446 25.32 -17.14 -4.78
CA SER A 446 24.30 -16.21 -5.27
C SER A 446 23.02 -15.99 -4.46
N LEU A 447 22.47 -14.76 -4.60
CA LEU A 447 21.10 -14.31 -4.37
C LEU A 447 20.80 -13.78 -2.96
N LEU A 448 20.92 -12.45 -2.83
CA LEU A 448 20.07 -11.51 -2.08
C LEU A 448 20.83 -10.64 -1.06
N PHE A 449 20.71 -9.32 -1.29
CA PHE A 449 21.01 -8.20 -0.39
C PHE A 449 22.40 -8.18 0.28
N TYR A 450 23.20 -7.22 -0.17
CA TYR A 450 24.57 -6.94 0.29
C TYR A 450 25.51 -8.15 0.22
N PRO A 451 26.19 -8.40 -0.93
CA PRO A 451 27.60 -8.68 -0.79
C PRO A 451 28.17 -7.37 -0.24
N SER A 452 28.20 -7.21 1.10
CA SER A 452 28.76 -6.03 1.75
C SER A 452 30.17 -5.76 1.22
N GLU A 453 30.86 -6.83 0.80
CA GLU A 453 32.10 -6.78 0.04
C GLU A 453 31.95 -6.13 -1.33
N LEU A 454 31.02 -6.55 -2.20
CA LEU A 454 30.83 -5.90 -3.50
C LEU A 454 30.38 -4.45 -3.36
N GLY A 455 29.51 -4.14 -2.40
CA GLY A 455 29.14 -2.76 -2.07
C GLY A 455 30.35 -1.91 -1.65
N LYS A 456 31.24 -2.48 -0.81
CA LYS A 456 32.52 -1.84 -0.44
C LYS A 456 33.49 -1.73 -1.61
N VAL A 457 33.59 -2.75 -2.46
CA VAL A 457 34.43 -2.74 -3.68
C VAL A 457 33.98 -1.63 -4.63
N LEU A 458 32.66 -1.49 -4.83
CA LEU A 458 32.07 -0.41 -5.63
C LEU A 458 32.28 0.97 -4.97
N LEU A 459 32.18 1.08 -3.65
CA LEU A 459 32.47 2.32 -2.91
C LEU A 459 33.94 2.75 -3.05
N GLU A 460 34.85 1.78 -3.00
CA GLU A 460 36.29 2.01 -3.04
C GLU A 460 36.84 2.10 -4.48
N GLY A 461 35.99 1.96 -5.51
CA GLY A 461 36.39 1.99 -6.92
C GLY A 461 37.38 0.88 -7.27
N ARG A 462 37.31 -0.26 -6.56
CA ARG A 462 38.18 -1.41 -6.79
C ARG A 462 37.64 -2.28 -7.91
N SER A 463 38.54 -2.98 -8.60
CA SER A 463 38.18 -3.92 -9.66
C SER A 463 37.32 -5.07 -9.11
N ILE A 464 36.24 -5.41 -9.81
CA ILE A 464 35.40 -6.55 -9.48
C ILE A 464 36.02 -7.83 -10.03
N HIS A 465 36.17 -8.86 -9.18
CA HIS A 465 36.51 -10.21 -9.65
C HIS A 465 35.27 -10.85 -10.29
N VAL A 466 35.08 -10.62 -11.59
CA VAL A 466 33.87 -11.02 -12.35
C VAL A 466 33.54 -12.51 -12.19
N ASP A 467 34.56 -13.38 -12.17
CA ASP A 467 34.42 -14.83 -12.00
C ASP A 467 33.71 -15.21 -10.69
N THR A 468 33.81 -14.38 -9.66
CA THR A 468 33.14 -14.61 -8.36
C THR A 468 31.62 -14.36 -8.43
N TYR A 469 31.17 -13.61 -9.43
CA TYR A 469 29.80 -13.10 -9.54
C TYR A 469 29.13 -13.46 -10.86
N GLU A 470 29.64 -14.46 -11.57
CA GLU A 470 29.14 -14.85 -12.90
C GLU A 470 27.63 -15.17 -12.88
N ALA A 471 27.12 -15.79 -11.81
CA ALA A 471 25.70 -16.13 -11.67
C ALA A 471 24.81 -14.98 -11.16
N LEU A 472 25.35 -13.79 -10.91
CA LEU A 472 24.62 -12.69 -10.29
C LEU A 472 23.60 -12.07 -11.25
N LYS A 473 22.32 -12.23 -10.94
CA LYS A 473 21.19 -11.65 -11.71
C LYS A 473 20.70 -10.31 -11.18
N ILE A 474 20.91 -10.03 -9.89
CA ILE A 474 20.31 -8.89 -9.20
C ILE A 474 21.39 -8.20 -8.38
N LEU A 475 21.62 -6.93 -8.65
CA LEU A 475 22.48 -6.05 -7.86
C LEU A 475 21.67 -4.83 -7.42
N ASP A 476 21.30 -4.78 -6.14
CA ASP A 476 20.61 -3.65 -5.52
C ASP A 476 21.52 -3.01 -4.49
N VAL A 477 22.16 -1.90 -4.86
CA VAL A 477 23.01 -1.07 -4.00
C VAL A 477 22.40 0.31 -3.77
N ALA A 478 21.10 0.46 -4.03
CA ALA A 478 20.40 1.74 -3.90
C ALA A 478 20.32 2.25 -2.45
N SER A 479 20.57 1.40 -1.46
CA SER A 479 20.60 1.81 -0.04
C SER A 479 21.96 2.36 0.39
N ILE A 480 22.99 2.27 -0.46
CA ILE A 480 24.34 2.77 -0.19
C ILE A 480 24.63 3.89 -1.20
N PRO A 481 24.73 5.15 -0.76
CA PRO A 481 25.14 6.22 -1.65
C PRO A 481 26.61 6.05 -2.05
N ILE A 482 26.87 5.92 -3.34
CA ILE A 482 28.22 5.90 -3.91
C ILE A 482 28.59 7.25 -4.52
N SER A 483 29.87 7.54 -4.68
CA SER A 483 30.36 8.81 -5.23
C SER A 483 29.92 9.02 -6.68
N SER A 484 30.22 8.05 -7.55
CA SER A 484 29.91 8.09 -8.98
C SER A 484 29.20 6.82 -9.47
N PHE A 485 28.63 6.86 -10.68
CA PHE A 485 28.11 5.65 -11.33
C PHE A 485 29.24 4.61 -11.49
N PRO A 486 29.06 3.35 -11.04
CA PRO A 486 30.13 2.37 -11.02
C PRO A 486 30.19 1.63 -12.36
N CYS A 487 31.12 2.03 -13.22
CA CYS A 487 31.29 1.41 -14.54
C CYS A 487 31.70 -0.07 -14.42
N GLU A 488 32.31 -0.48 -13.32
CA GLU A 488 32.73 -1.85 -13.04
C GLU A 488 31.51 -2.79 -12.99
N ALA A 489 30.35 -2.31 -12.52
CA ALA A 489 29.12 -3.09 -12.50
C ALA A 489 28.66 -3.52 -13.91
N THR A 490 29.11 -2.82 -14.97
CA THR A 490 28.82 -3.17 -16.37
C THR A 490 29.59 -4.40 -16.87
N GLN A 491 30.52 -4.93 -16.07
CA GLN A 491 31.22 -6.19 -16.35
C GLN A 491 30.39 -7.42 -15.96
N LEU A 492 29.34 -7.25 -15.15
CA LEU A 492 28.48 -8.32 -14.67
C LEU A 492 27.38 -8.65 -15.69
N ILE A 493 27.76 -9.27 -16.80
CA ILE A 493 26.91 -9.42 -18.00
C ILE A 493 25.58 -10.17 -17.77
N ASN A 494 25.49 -11.00 -16.73
CA ASN A 494 24.30 -11.78 -16.39
C ASN A 494 23.26 -11.01 -15.53
N LEU A 495 23.54 -9.74 -15.21
CA LEU A 495 22.59 -8.89 -14.49
C LEU A 495 21.30 -8.67 -15.29
N ARG A 496 20.19 -8.85 -14.59
CA ARG A 496 18.82 -8.54 -15.02
C ARG A 496 18.23 -7.34 -14.27
N TYR A 497 18.72 -7.07 -13.06
CA TYR A 497 18.31 -5.94 -12.24
C TYR A 497 19.52 -5.21 -11.69
N LEU A 498 19.58 -3.90 -11.90
CA LEU A 498 20.60 -3.00 -11.35
C LEU A 498 19.94 -1.78 -10.73
N ALA A 499 20.10 -1.60 -9.42
CA ALA A 499 19.65 -0.41 -8.70
C ALA A 499 20.80 0.27 -7.98
N ILE A 500 21.01 1.55 -8.26
CA ILE A 500 22.14 2.33 -7.77
C ILE A 500 21.64 3.67 -7.23
N GLN A 501 22.24 4.10 -6.11
CA GLN A 501 22.15 5.46 -5.62
C GLN A 501 23.54 6.09 -5.68
N ALA A 502 23.73 7.08 -6.55
CA ALA A 502 25.00 7.78 -6.71
C ALA A 502 24.83 9.28 -6.42
N HIS A 503 25.91 9.96 -6.01
CA HIS A 503 25.92 11.42 -5.84
C HIS A 503 26.05 12.15 -7.18
N GLU A 504 26.88 11.62 -8.07
CA GLU A 504 27.12 12.17 -9.40
C GLU A 504 27.55 11.09 -10.40
N GLY A 505 27.95 11.50 -11.61
CA GLY A 505 28.31 10.59 -12.69
C GLY A 505 27.11 10.14 -13.52
N SER A 506 27.34 10.00 -14.82
CA SER A 506 26.38 9.48 -15.78
C SER A 506 26.75 8.05 -16.15
N PRO A 507 25.77 7.18 -16.49
CA PRO A 507 26.07 5.90 -17.12
C PRO A 507 26.95 6.10 -18.36
N GLN A 508 27.97 5.26 -18.53
CA GLN A 508 28.84 5.29 -19.70
C GLN A 508 28.38 4.32 -20.79
N ALA A 509 29.04 4.38 -21.95
CA ALA A 509 28.70 3.55 -23.09
C ALA A 509 28.72 2.03 -22.77
N SER A 510 29.56 1.61 -21.82
CA SER A 510 29.68 0.21 -21.37
C SER A 510 28.41 -0.39 -20.78
N ILE A 511 27.39 0.42 -20.46
CA ILE A 511 26.07 -0.09 -20.03
C ILE A 511 25.45 -1.07 -21.03
N SER A 512 25.82 -0.95 -22.32
CA SER A 512 25.37 -1.88 -23.37
C SER A 512 25.89 -3.31 -23.21
N ASN A 513 26.90 -3.53 -22.37
CA ASN A 513 27.43 -4.87 -22.08
C ASN A 513 26.44 -5.72 -21.26
N LEU A 514 25.52 -5.07 -20.55
CA LEU A 514 24.51 -5.75 -19.73
C LEU A 514 23.33 -6.22 -20.59
N VAL A 515 23.58 -7.14 -21.51
CA VAL A 515 22.62 -7.58 -22.55
C VAL A 515 21.35 -8.23 -21.97
N PHE A 516 21.40 -8.78 -20.77
CA PHE A 516 20.26 -9.37 -20.07
C PHE A 516 19.51 -8.39 -19.15
N LEU A 517 19.96 -7.14 -19.06
CA LEU A 517 19.39 -6.17 -18.13
C LEU A 517 17.94 -5.86 -18.50
N GLN A 518 17.05 -6.01 -17.51
CA GLN A 518 15.62 -5.73 -17.61
C GLN A 518 15.26 -4.47 -16.83
N MET A 519 15.93 -4.22 -15.71
CA MET A 519 15.63 -3.12 -14.78
C MET A 519 16.89 -2.30 -14.51
N LEU A 520 16.86 -1.01 -14.85
CA LEU A 520 17.89 -0.05 -14.45
C LEU A 520 17.26 1.06 -13.62
N ILE A 521 17.65 1.14 -12.35
CA ILE A 521 17.14 2.11 -11.38
C ILE A 521 18.30 3.00 -10.94
N ILE A 522 18.14 4.29 -11.17
CA ILE A 522 19.15 5.30 -10.90
C ILE A 522 18.54 6.35 -9.96
N LEU A 523 19.03 6.37 -8.72
CA LEU A 523 18.63 7.33 -7.70
C LEU A 523 19.69 8.43 -7.59
N LEU A 524 19.67 9.37 -8.52
CA LEU A 524 20.58 10.52 -8.57
C LEU A 524 19.87 11.82 -8.20
N ARG A 525 20.58 12.71 -7.48
CA ARG A 525 20.10 14.05 -7.13
C ARG A 525 20.45 15.12 -8.18
N LYS A 526 21.37 14.82 -9.09
CA LYS A 526 21.77 15.70 -10.20
C LYS A 526 21.22 15.19 -11.53
N ASN A 527 21.18 16.08 -12.51
CA ASN A 527 20.88 15.72 -13.90
C ASN A 527 21.94 14.75 -14.43
N ILE A 528 21.52 13.76 -15.21
CA ILE A 528 22.41 12.83 -15.91
C ILE A 528 22.26 12.90 -17.41
N PHE A 529 23.31 12.42 -18.08
CA PHE A 529 23.33 12.14 -19.49
C PHE A 529 23.15 10.64 -19.72
N ILE A 530 22.17 10.27 -20.53
CA ILE A 530 21.87 8.88 -20.85
C ILE A 530 22.55 8.56 -22.19
N PRO A 531 23.55 7.66 -22.21
CA PRO A 531 24.30 7.36 -23.44
C PRO A 531 23.43 6.60 -24.43
N LYS A 532 23.61 6.82 -25.73
CA LYS A 532 22.81 6.16 -26.77
C LYS A 532 22.96 4.63 -26.79
N SER A 533 24.07 4.12 -26.26
CA SER A 533 24.34 2.69 -26.20
C SER A 533 23.38 1.94 -25.27
N ILE A 534 22.71 2.62 -24.33
CA ILE A 534 21.69 1.99 -23.47
C ILE A 534 20.54 1.40 -24.29
N TRP A 535 20.28 1.97 -25.47
CA TRP A 535 19.23 1.52 -26.39
C TRP A 535 19.62 0.23 -27.15
N ASN A 536 20.86 -0.24 -27.03
CA ASN A 536 21.26 -1.57 -27.50
C ASN A 536 20.83 -2.68 -26.53
N VAL A 537 20.43 -2.32 -25.31
CA VAL A 537 19.95 -3.27 -24.29
C VAL A 537 18.48 -3.61 -24.57
N VAL A 538 18.24 -4.43 -25.59
CA VAL A 538 16.89 -4.73 -26.10
C VAL A 538 15.96 -5.44 -25.10
N ASN A 539 16.52 -6.04 -24.04
CA ASN A 539 15.77 -6.68 -22.96
C ASN A 539 15.30 -5.68 -21.88
N LEU A 540 15.72 -4.42 -21.96
CA LEU A 540 15.38 -3.40 -20.97
C LEU A 540 13.87 -3.16 -20.95
N ARG A 541 13.27 -3.33 -19.78
CA ARG A 541 11.85 -3.13 -19.51
C ARG A 541 11.60 -1.82 -18.76
N HIS A 542 12.48 -1.47 -17.83
CA HIS A 542 12.31 -0.28 -17.01
C HIS A 542 13.62 0.51 -16.88
N LEU A 543 13.58 1.76 -17.35
CA LEU A 543 14.58 2.78 -17.02
C LEU A 543 13.96 3.77 -16.03
N TYR A 544 14.30 3.60 -14.75
CA TYR A 544 13.77 4.41 -13.67
C TYR A 544 14.81 5.41 -13.16
N ILE A 545 14.53 6.71 -13.28
CA ILE A 545 15.37 7.77 -12.74
C ILE A 545 14.52 8.59 -11.77
N LYS A 546 15.02 8.78 -10.54
CA LYS A 546 14.23 9.38 -9.46
C LYS A 546 13.97 10.88 -9.65
N SER A 547 14.94 11.61 -10.17
CA SER A 547 14.93 13.08 -10.23
C SER A 547 15.84 13.62 -11.34
N GLY A 548 15.76 14.93 -11.57
CA GLY A 548 16.58 15.64 -12.54
C GLY A 548 15.95 15.75 -13.93
N GLU A 549 16.40 16.74 -14.68
CA GLU A 549 16.21 16.85 -16.13
C GLU A 549 17.31 16.03 -16.82
N ASN A 550 16.99 14.82 -17.26
CA ASN A 550 17.98 13.89 -17.77
C ASN A 550 18.00 13.90 -19.30
N LEU A 551 19.13 14.32 -19.87
CA LEU A 551 19.32 14.43 -21.31
C LEU A 551 19.66 13.06 -21.90
N ILE A 552 19.17 12.82 -23.11
CA ILE A 552 19.46 11.60 -23.86
C ILE A 552 20.38 11.94 -25.02
N GLU A 553 21.44 11.14 -25.20
CA GLU A 553 22.30 11.22 -26.38
C GLU A 553 21.52 10.82 -27.64
N ASP A 554 21.65 11.62 -28.69
CA ASP A 554 20.98 11.37 -29.96
C ASP A 554 21.40 10.03 -30.60
N GLY A 555 20.40 9.32 -31.12
CA GLY A 555 20.55 8.05 -31.80
C GLY A 555 19.86 6.90 -31.05
N CYS A 556 18.86 6.28 -31.68
CA CYS A 556 18.23 5.06 -31.19
C CYS A 556 18.34 3.97 -32.27
N PRO A 557 19.39 3.13 -32.25
CA PRO A 557 19.66 2.19 -33.33
C PRO A 557 18.66 1.03 -33.36
N SER A 558 18.06 0.67 -32.22
CA SER A 558 17.20 -0.51 -32.08
C SER A 558 15.77 -0.15 -31.71
N VAL A 559 14.83 -1.05 -32.02
CA VAL A 559 13.45 -0.98 -31.54
C VAL A 559 13.39 -1.62 -30.15
N LEU A 560 12.94 -0.86 -29.17
CA LEU A 560 12.86 -1.24 -27.76
C LEU A 560 11.46 -1.73 -27.40
N ALA A 561 11.03 -2.83 -28.03
CA ALA A 561 9.68 -3.36 -27.86
C ALA A 561 9.39 -3.84 -26.42
N ASN A 562 10.42 -4.17 -25.64
CA ASN A 562 10.27 -4.61 -24.25
C ASN A 562 10.10 -3.45 -23.26
N LEU A 563 10.47 -2.22 -23.63
CA LEU A 563 10.51 -1.08 -22.73
C LEU A 563 9.09 -0.65 -22.32
N GLN A 564 8.79 -0.77 -21.03
CA GLN A 564 7.50 -0.44 -20.41
C GLN A 564 7.53 0.90 -19.68
N THR A 565 8.68 1.31 -19.14
CA THR A 565 8.81 2.56 -18.36
C THR A 565 10.05 3.34 -18.74
N LEU A 566 9.84 4.64 -18.97
CA LEU A 566 10.88 5.65 -19.12
C LEU A 566 10.52 6.82 -18.22
N SER A 567 11.38 7.20 -17.28
CA SER A 567 11.03 8.23 -16.27
C SER A 567 12.08 9.31 -16.14
N HIS A 568 11.60 10.54 -15.90
CA HIS A 568 12.41 11.74 -15.70
C HIS A 568 13.35 12.06 -16.86
N VAL A 569 12.90 11.90 -18.11
CA VAL A 569 13.67 12.28 -19.31
C VAL A 569 13.36 13.71 -19.74
N SER A 570 14.34 14.42 -20.27
CA SER A 570 14.15 15.78 -20.77
C SER A 570 13.31 15.77 -22.04
N PRO A 571 12.25 16.59 -22.13
CA PRO A 571 11.42 16.72 -23.33
C PRO A 571 12.25 17.14 -24.55
N ARG A 572 13.37 17.85 -24.36
CA ARG A 572 14.24 18.35 -25.44
C ARG A 572 14.99 17.27 -26.22
N SER A 573 15.17 16.07 -25.64
CA SER A 573 16.03 15.02 -26.22
C SER A 573 15.35 13.68 -26.45
N CYS A 574 14.09 13.51 -26.01
CA CYS A 574 13.43 12.19 -26.05
C CYS A 574 12.51 11.96 -27.26
N GLN A 575 12.29 12.95 -28.13
CA GLN A 575 11.32 12.86 -29.24
C GLN A 575 11.57 11.67 -30.19
N ASN A 576 12.83 11.40 -30.52
CA ASN A 576 13.20 10.35 -31.47
C ASN A 576 12.93 8.93 -30.93
N ILE A 577 12.85 8.76 -29.61
CA ILE A 577 12.73 7.45 -28.94
C ILE A 577 11.31 6.91 -28.97
N PHE A 578 10.30 7.78 -29.01
CA PHE A 578 8.90 7.36 -28.96
C PHE A 578 8.51 6.51 -30.18
N SER A 579 9.09 6.80 -31.35
CA SER A 579 8.92 5.98 -32.55
C SER A 579 9.50 4.55 -32.41
N LYS A 580 10.43 4.34 -31.47
CA LYS A 580 11.14 3.08 -31.23
C LYS A 580 10.67 2.35 -29.96
N THR A 581 9.70 2.89 -29.23
CA THR A 581 9.20 2.34 -27.96
C THR A 581 7.68 2.09 -28.01
N PRO A 582 7.21 1.20 -28.92
CA PRO A 582 5.78 1.06 -29.22
C PRO A 582 4.92 0.58 -28.04
N ASN A 583 5.53 -0.12 -27.07
CA ASN A 583 4.83 -0.73 -25.93
C ASN A 583 4.99 0.07 -24.63
N LEU A 584 5.47 1.32 -24.69
CA LEU A 584 5.70 2.14 -23.50
C LEU A 584 4.38 2.42 -22.77
N ARG A 585 4.33 2.08 -21.47
CA ARG A 585 3.13 2.26 -20.61
C ARG A 585 3.27 3.43 -19.65
N LYS A 586 4.48 3.78 -19.24
CA LYS A 586 4.74 4.84 -18.25
C LYS A 586 5.83 5.77 -18.78
N LEU A 587 5.49 7.06 -18.87
CA LEU A 587 6.40 8.12 -19.29
C LEU A 587 6.45 9.21 -18.21
N GLY A 588 7.67 9.65 -17.87
CA GLY A 588 7.90 10.84 -17.06
C GLY A 588 8.80 11.82 -17.81
N CYS A 589 8.30 13.01 -18.09
CA CYS A 589 9.08 14.10 -18.65
C CYS A 589 9.41 15.11 -17.55
N CYS A 590 10.67 15.53 -17.50
CA CYS A 590 11.19 16.50 -16.54
C CYS A 590 12.07 17.50 -17.27
N GLY A 591 11.69 18.77 -17.28
CA GLY A 591 12.42 19.82 -17.99
C GLY A 591 11.49 20.98 -18.33
N PRO A 592 11.87 21.86 -19.27
CA PRO A 592 11.00 22.93 -19.73
C PRO A 592 9.85 22.35 -20.54
N LEU A 593 8.63 22.61 -20.08
CA LEU A 593 7.40 22.13 -20.71
C LEU A 593 6.49 23.27 -21.16
N ILE A 594 6.93 24.52 -21.00
CA ILE A 594 6.18 25.70 -21.41
C ILE A 594 6.94 26.40 -22.53
N SER A 595 6.23 26.70 -23.62
CA SER A 595 6.76 27.44 -24.76
C SER A 595 7.03 28.90 -24.39
N SER A 596 7.75 29.61 -25.25
CA SER A 596 7.90 31.07 -25.11
C SER A 596 6.58 31.83 -25.17
N GLN A 597 5.56 31.24 -25.79
CA GLN A 597 4.21 31.78 -25.93
C GLN A 597 3.32 31.43 -24.72
N GLY A 598 3.80 30.62 -23.77
CA GLY A 598 3.06 30.22 -22.59
C GLY A 598 2.23 28.95 -22.77
N ASP A 599 2.40 28.21 -23.87
CA ASP A 599 1.66 26.98 -24.16
C ASP A 599 2.34 25.75 -23.56
N LEU A 600 1.55 24.75 -23.15
CA LEU A 600 2.10 23.47 -22.73
C LEU A 600 2.66 22.71 -23.94
N GLU A 601 3.99 22.56 -24.00
CA GLU A 601 4.71 21.86 -25.06
C GLU A 601 5.54 20.71 -24.52
N PHE A 602 5.30 19.53 -25.07
CA PHE A 602 6.13 18.34 -24.87
C PHE A 602 6.10 17.49 -26.14
N PRO A 603 7.03 16.55 -26.31
CA PRO A 603 7.10 15.74 -27.52
C PRO A 603 5.78 15.05 -27.86
N ASN A 604 5.54 14.82 -29.15
CA ASN A 604 4.34 14.12 -29.59
C ASN A 604 4.32 12.67 -29.08
N ILE A 605 3.50 12.42 -28.07
CA ILE A 605 3.29 11.11 -27.45
C ILE A 605 2.01 10.43 -27.93
N VAL A 606 1.22 11.05 -28.81
CA VAL A 606 -0.05 10.50 -29.32
C VAL A 606 0.17 9.14 -30.01
N SER A 607 1.36 8.94 -30.59
CA SER A 607 1.77 7.67 -31.20
C SER A 607 1.92 6.51 -30.19
N LEU A 608 2.05 6.79 -28.89
CA LEU A 608 2.22 5.79 -27.83
C LEU A 608 0.87 5.18 -27.42
N LYS A 609 0.36 4.27 -28.25
CA LYS A 609 -0.98 3.64 -28.11
C LYS A 609 -1.20 2.81 -26.84
N HIS A 610 -0.14 2.54 -26.07
CA HIS A 610 -0.16 1.77 -24.83
C HIS A 610 0.14 2.62 -23.58
N LEU A 611 0.34 3.93 -23.74
CA LEU A 611 0.67 4.81 -22.63
C LEU A 611 -0.51 4.94 -21.66
N GLN A 612 -0.28 4.57 -20.40
CA GLN A 612 -1.28 4.57 -19.33
C GLN A 612 -0.95 5.56 -18.22
N THR A 613 0.32 5.90 -18.02
CA THR A 613 0.76 6.86 -17.00
C THR A 613 1.68 7.91 -17.62
N LEU A 614 1.34 9.18 -17.41
CA LEU A 614 2.13 10.33 -17.79
C LEU A 614 2.41 11.21 -16.57
N LYS A 615 3.68 11.54 -16.35
CA LYS A 615 4.11 12.50 -15.35
C LYS A 615 4.85 13.64 -16.05
N LEU A 616 4.35 14.86 -15.88
CA LEU A 616 4.94 16.07 -16.41
C LEU A 616 5.43 16.92 -15.24
N LEU A 617 6.73 17.21 -15.23
CA LEU A 617 7.36 18.09 -14.25
C LEU A 617 8.08 19.21 -14.97
N ASN A 618 7.57 20.42 -14.81
CA ASN A 618 8.15 21.59 -15.43
C ASN A 618 9.20 22.23 -14.52
N THR A 619 10.36 22.55 -15.09
CA THR A 619 11.52 23.12 -14.35
C THR A 619 11.66 24.62 -14.52
N ILE A 620 10.93 25.23 -15.47
CA ILE A 620 11.00 26.68 -15.75
C ILE A 620 9.66 27.33 -15.44
N VAL A 621 9.64 28.25 -14.50
CA VAL A 621 8.43 29.01 -14.17
C VAL A 621 8.16 30.02 -15.29
N PHE A 622 6.95 29.98 -15.85
CA PHE A 622 6.47 31.01 -16.77
C PHE A 622 5.83 32.15 -15.97
N PRO A 623 6.03 33.44 -16.33
CA PRO A 623 5.55 34.57 -15.50
C PRO A 623 4.03 34.71 -15.43
N GLU A 624 3.30 34.19 -16.41
CA GLU A 624 1.84 34.24 -16.51
C GLU A 624 1.23 32.84 -16.43
N ALA A 625 -0.10 32.74 -16.27
CA ALA A 625 -0.79 31.46 -16.34
C ALA A 625 -0.73 30.89 -17.77
N THR A 626 -0.46 29.60 -17.92
CA THR A 626 -0.51 28.88 -19.19
C THR A 626 -1.97 28.79 -19.65
N ARG A 627 -2.29 29.46 -20.77
CA ARG A 627 -3.67 29.66 -21.25
C ARG A 627 -4.16 28.65 -22.30
N SER A 628 -3.36 27.63 -22.62
CA SER A 628 -3.72 26.69 -23.68
C SER A 628 -3.20 25.30 -23.37
N CYS A 629 -4.14 24.35 -23.21
CA CYS A 629 -3.84 22.94 -23.16
C CYS A 629 -4.74 22.18 -24.15
N ASN A 630 -4.16 21.65 -25.23
CA ASN A 630 -4.94 20.89 -26.21
C ASN A 630 -5.14 19.43 -25.77
N PRO A 631 -6.39 18.94 -25.59
CA PRO A 631 -6.66 17.57 -25.17
C PRO A 631 -6.13 16.52 -26.16
N LEU A 632 -5.99 16.86 -27.44
CA LEU A 632 -5.51 15.96 -28.49
C LEU A 632 -4.02 15.60 -28.37
N MET A 633 -3.28 16.27 -27.48
CA MET A 633 -1.87 15.95 -27.20
C MET A 633 -1.69 14.70 -26.33
N PHE A 634 -2.77 14.23 -25.69
CA PHE A 634 -2.74 13.10 -24.77
C PHE A 634 -3.23 11.81 -25.45
N PRO A 635 -2.59 10.65 -25.19
CA PRO A 635 -3.05 9.38 -25.73
C PRO A 635 -4.38 8.93 -25.11
N GLU A 636 -5.26 8.31 -25.91
CA GLU A 636 -6.59 7.90 -25.46
C GLU A 636 -6.57 6.93 -24.26
N LYS A 637 -5.57 6.03 -24.18
CA LYS A 637 -5.47 5.01 -23.11
C LYS A 637 -4.86 5.55 -21.80
N LEU A 638 -4.63 6.85 -21.71
CA LEU A 638 -4.05 7.47 -20.52
C LEU A 638 -5.00 7.32 -19.33
N LYS A 639 -4.54 6.62 -18.29
CA LYS A 639 -5.28 6.39 -17.04
C LYS A 639 -4.85 7.29 -15.91
N LYS A 640 -3.59 7.71 -15.91
CA LYS A 640 -3.00 8.47 -14.81
C LYS A 640 -2.18 9.64 -15.34
N LEU A 641 -2.55 10.84 -14.91
CA LEU A 641 -1.85 12.07 -15.21
C LEU A 641 -1.35 12.71 -13.91
N THR A 642 -0.09 13.12 -13.91
CA THR A 642 0.50 13.92 -12.83
C THR A 642 1.12 15.16 -13.45
N LEU A 643 0.63 16.32 -13.03
CA LEU A 643 1.13 17.63 -13.42
C LEU A 643 1.84 18.25 -12.22
N SER A 644 3.04 18.76 -12.44
CA SER A 644 3.83 19.41 -11.42
C SER A 644 4.47 20.68 -11.95
N ASN A 645 4.23 21.80 -11.27
CA ASN A 645 4.83 23.10 -11.58
C ASN A 645 4.54 23.60 -13.00
N ILE A 646 3.40 23.21 -13.58
CA ILE A 646 3.00 23.57 -14.94
C ILE A 646 2.54 25.03 -15.01
N GLY A 647 1.79 25.52 -14.01
CA GLY A 647 1.22 26.85 -14.02
C GLY A 647 -0.03 27.00 -14.90
N LEU A 648 -0.82 25.94 -15.05
CA LEU A 648 -2.03 25.95 -15.87
C LEU A 648 -3.13 26.86 -15.28
N ASP A 649 -3.82 27.63 -16.11
CA ASP A 649 -5.03 28.34 -15.63
C ASP A 649 -6.12 27.33 -15.23
N TRP A 650 -6.89 27.63 -14.16
CA TRP A 650 -8.02 26.79 -13.77
C TRP A 650 -9.09 26.71 -14.87
N GLU A 651 -9.21 27.75 -15.69
CA GLU A 651 -10.13 27.76 -16.85
C GLU A 651 -9.77 26.70 -17.90
N GLU A 652 -8.54 26.19 -17.96
CA GLU A 652 -8.12 25.16 -18.92
C GLU A 652 -8.28 23.73 -18.37
N MET A 653 -8.72 23.58 -17.13
CA MET A 653 -8.80 22.28 -16.46
C MET A 653 -9.81 21.32 -17.11
N TRP A 654 -10.80 21.84 -17.84
CA TRP A 654 -11.77 21.04 -18.60
C TRP A 654 -11.11 20.13 -19.64
N THR A 655 -9.93 20.48 -20.13
CA THR A 655 -9.14 19.67 -21.07
C THR A 655 -8.95 18.24 -20.58
N PHE A 656 -8.75 18.05 -19.27
CA PHE A 656 -8.56 16.72 -18.71
C PHE A 656 -9.86 15.95 -18.48
N ALA A 657 -11.00 16.64 -18.41
CA ALA A 657 -12.32 15.99 -18.36
C ALA A 657 -12.64 15.27 -19.69
N TRP A 658 -12.08 15.74 -20.81
CA TRP A 658 -12.21 15.10 -22.13
C TRP A 658 -11.42 13.79 -22.28
N LEU A 659 -10.51 13.48 -21.35
CA LEU A 659 -9.71 12.26 -21.43
C LEU A 659 -10.57 11.03 -21.06
N PRO A 660 -10.86 10.13 -22.03
CA PRO A 660 -11.93 9.14 -21.88
C PRO A 660 -11.61 8.02 -20.88
N ASN A 661 -10.33 7.84 -20.53
CA ASN A 661 -9.85 6.76 -19.66
C ASN A 661 -9.16 7.29 -18.38
N LEU A 662 -9.20 8.60 -18.12
CA LEU A 662 -8.49 9.17 -16.97
C LEU A 662 -9.14 8.76 -15.66
N GLU A 663 -8.42 7.93 -14.88
CA GLU A 663 -8.85 7.41 -13.58
C GLU A 663 -8.16 8.14 -12.42
N VAL A 664 -6.96 8.69 -12.63
CA VAL A 664 -6.15 9.33 -11.59
C VAL A 664 -5.57 10.65 -12.09
N LEU A 665 -5.90 11.74 -11.40
CA LEU A 665 -5.38 13.08 -11.68
C LEU A 665 -4.68 13.63 -10.44
N LYS A 666 -3.40 13.99 -10.58
CA LYS A 666 -2.59 14.55 -9.49
C LYS A 666 -2.03 15.90 -9.92
N LEU A 667 -2.41 16.93 -9.19
CA LEU A 667 -1.93 18.30 -9.33
C LEU A 667 -1.01 18.60 -8.16
N LYS A 668 0.26 18.91 -8.44
CA LYS A 668 1.30 19.12 -7.43
C LYS A 668 2.03 20.42 -7.67
N PHE A 669 2.40 21.15 -6.61
CA PHE A 669 3.34 22.27 -6.66
C PHE A 669 3.05 23.26 -7.79
N HIS A 670 2.14 24.23 -7.61
CA HIS A 670 1.81 25.19 -8.68
C HIS A 670 1.46 24.51 -10.03
N ALA A 671 0.80 23.34 -9.99
CA ALA A 671 0.34 22.70 -11.23
C ALA A 671 -0.69 23.57 -11.96
N CYS A 672 -1.53 24.24 -11.18
CA CYS A 672 -2.47 25.26 -11.63
C CYS A 672 -2.18 26.58 -10.89
N ILE A 673 -2.59 27.70 -11.48
CA ILE A 673 -2.49 29.05 -10.91
C ILE A 673 -3.90 29.65 -10.83
N GLY A 674 -4.18 30.32 -9.71
CA GLY A 674 -5.42 31.07 -9.52
C GLY A 674 -6.14 30.69 -8.25
N GLU A 675 -6.93 31.63 -7.73
CA GLU A 675 -7.58 31.48 -6.43
C GLU A 675 -8.94 30.77 -6.51
N ARG A 676 -9.55 30.64 -7.69
CA ARG A 676 -10.87 30.04 -7.88
C ARG A 676 -10.81 28.93 -8.93
N TRP A 677 -11.26 27.73 -8.56
CA TRP A 677 -11.52 26.64 -9.50
C TRP A 677 -13.02 26.40 -9.60
N GLU A 678 -13.60 26.83 -10.72
CA GLU A 678 -14.97 26.54 -11.08
C GLU A 678 -14.99 25.46 -12.16
N VAL A 679 -15.56 24.29 -11.84
CA VAL A 679 -15.52 23.15 -12.77
C VAL A 679 -16.49 23.34 -13.95
N GLY A 680 -17.55 24.15 -13.76
CA GLY A 680 -18.58 24.39 -14.77
C GLY A 680 -19.29 23.10 -15.19
N ASP A 681 -19.56 22.97 -16.49
CA ASP A 681 -20.22 21.80 -17.08
C ASP A 681 -19.27 20.63 -17.38
N ALA A 682 -17.99 20.73 -16.96
CA ALA A 682 -17.01 19.67 -17.21
C ALA A 682 -17.31 18.43 -16.38
N GLU A 683 -17.38 17.26 -17.03
CA GLU A 683 -17.69 15.98 -16.40
C GLU A 683 -16.48 15.04 -16.45
N PHE A 684 -15.86 14.78 -15.31
CA PHE A 684 -14.73 13.85 -15.17
C PHE A 684 -15.23 12.40 -15.05
N ARG A 685 -15.76 11.87 -16.15
CA ARG A 685 -16.54 10.63 -16.24
C ARG A 685 -15.92 9.39 -15.60
N ARG A 686 -14.60 9.25 -15.62
CA ARG A 686 -13.89 8.06 -15.12
C ARG A 686 -12.95 8.34 -13.96
N LEU A 687 -12.89 9.58 -13.47
CA LEU A 687 -11.94 9.97 -12.46
C LEU A 687 -12.30 9.33 -11.11
N LYS A 688 -11.41 8.46 -10.63
CA LYS A 688 -11.52 7.77 -9.34
C LYS A 688 -10.71 8.45 -8.25
N VAL A 689 -9.63 9.10 -8.61
CA VAL A 689 -8.70 9.74 -7.66
C VAL A 689 -8.37 11.14 -8.11
N LEU A 690 -8.66 12.12 -7.26
CA LEU A 690 -8.24 13.49 -7.40
C LEU A 690 -7.29 13.85 -6.25
N SER A 691 -6.07 14.29 -6.59
CA SER A 691 -5.08 14.73 -5.61
C SER A 691 -4.65 16.17 -5.91
N LEU A 692 -4.92 17.06 -4.96
CA LEU A 692 -4.53 18.47 -4.96
C LEU A 692 -3.43 18.64 -3.91
N GLN A 693 -2.27 19.12 -4.33
CA GLN A 693 -1.11 19.21 -3.46
C GLN A 693 -0.32 20.49 -3.71
N ASP A 694 -0.07 21.28 -2.66
CA ASP A 694 0.74 22.50 -2.72
C ASP A 694 0.22 23.48 -3.82
N LEU A 695 -1.08 23.79 -3.76
CA LEU A 695 -1.79 24.69 -4.69
C LEU A 695 -2.26 25.97 -3.99
N ASP A 696 -2.46 27.03 -4.76
CA ASP A 696 -2.88 28.38 -4.31
C ASP A 696 -4.39 28.61 -4.32
N ILE A 697 -5.18 27.58 -4.61
CA ILE A 697 -6.65 27.59 -4.61
C ILE A 697 -7.24 28.06 -3.27
N ARG A 698 -8.22 28.96 -3.35
CA ARG A 698 -9.07 29.45 -2.24
C ARG A 698 -10.49 28.94 -2.35
N GLU A 699 -11.12 29.21 -3.49
CA GLU A 699 -12.51 28.85 -3.75
C GLU A 699 -12.56 27.66 -4.70
N TRP A 700 -13.19 26.57 -4.29
CA TRP A 700 -13.48 25.43 -5.15
C TRP A 700 -15.00 25.32 -5.32
N VAL A 701 -15.48 25.40 -6.56
CA VAL A 701 -16.90 25.30 -6.91
C VAL A 701 -17.12 24.07 -7.79
N SER A 702 -17.87 23.10 -7.29
CA SER A 702 -18.24 21.89 -8.01
C SER A 702 -19.64 21.38 -7.66
N SER A 703 -20.22 20.61 -8.57
CA SER A 703 -21.44 19.83 -8.40
C SER A 703 -21.11 18.33 -8.21
N SER A 704 -22.08 17.54 -7.78
CA SER A 704 -21.94 16.08 -7.68
C SER A 704 -21.72 15.43 -9.05
N ASP A 705 -22.26 16.05 -10.09
CA ASP A 705 -22.26 15.53 -11.45
C ASP A 705 -20.90 15.72 -12.13
N ASN A 706 -20.07 16.65 -11.63
CA ASN A 706 -18.73 16.85 -12.18
C ASN A 706 -17.81 15.63 -11.96
N PHE A 707 -18.04 14.82 -10.92
CA PHE A 707 -17.15 13.73 -10.51
C PHE A 707 -17.91 12.43 -10.18
N PRO A 708 -18.63 11.84 -11.14
CA PRO A 708 -19.61 10.78 -10.87
C PRO A 708 -19.01 9.45 -10.36
N ARG A 709 -17.69 9.26 -10.49
CA ARG A 709 -16.97 8.03 -10.10
C ARG A 709 -15.84 8.26 -9.11
N LEU A 710 -15.80 9.43 -8.46
CA LEU A 710 -14.72 9.76 -7.53
C LEU A 710 -14.78 8.86 -6.30
N GLN A 711 -13.66 8.20 -6.00
CA GLN A 711 -13.49 7.29 -4.89
C GLN A 711 -12.58 7.88 -3.80
N ARG A 712 -11.58 8.67 -4.20
CA ARG A 712 -10.62 9.27 -3.29
C ARG A 712 -10.34 10.73 -3.64
N LEU A 713 -10.51 11.60 -2.66
CA LEU A 713 -10.11 13.00 -2.72
C LEU A 713 -8.98 13.23 -1.72
N LEU A 714 -7.85 13.77 -2.19
CA LEU A 714 -6.71 14.10 -1.33
C LEU A 714 -6.33 15.57 -1.52
N VAL A 715 -6.38 16.33 -0.45
CA VAL A 715 -6.06 17.76 -0.44
C VAL A 715 -4.96 18.00 0.58
N HIS A 716 -3.74 18.21 0.10
CA HIS A 716 -2.54 18.33 0.94
C HIS A 716 -1.88 19.69 0.76
N ARG A 717 -1.62 20.41 1.85
CA ARG A 717 -0.88 21.69 1.82
C ARG A 717 -1.50 22.74 0.89
N CYS A 718 -2.81 22.73 0.75
CA CYS A 718 -3.59 23.79 0.11
C CYS A 718 -3.98 24.81 1.19
N LEU A 719 -3.00 25.62 1.61
CA LEU A 719 -3.10 26.48 2.80
C LEU A 719 -4.20 27.54 2.70
N LYS A 720 -4.56 27.93 1.48
CA LYS A 720 -5.53 28.99 1.20
C LYS A 720 -6.96 28.49 0.98
N LEU A 721 -7.18 27.17 0.88
CA LEU A 721 -8.48 26.62 0.50
C LEU A 721 -9.53 26.92 1.58
N ASP A 722 -10.65 27.54 1.23
CA ASP A 722 -11.70 27.90 2.20
C ASP A 722 -12.52 26.67 2.63
N GLY A 723 -12.76 25.73 1.72
CA GLY A 723 -13.60 24.56 2.00
C GLY A 723 -13.61 23.53 0.88
N ILE A 724 -13.94 22.28 1.21
CA ILE A 724 -14.33 21.26 0.24
C ILE A 724 -15.81 21.46 -0.11
N PRO A 725 -16.19 21.44 -1.39
CA PRO A 725 -17.58 21.56 -1.81
C PRO A 725 -18.45 20.46 -1.19
N SER A 726 -19.58 20.83 -0.57
CA SER A 726 -20.50 19.86 0.04
C SER A 726 -21.10 18.88 -0.99
N ALA A 727 -21.15 19.27 -2.26
CA ALA A 727 -21.58 18.42 -3.36
C ALA A 727 -20.70 17.16 -3.53
N ILE A 728 -19.42 17.20 -3.13
CA ILE A 728 -18.54 16.02 -3.11
C ILE A 728 -19.06 14.96 -2.14
N GLY A 729 -19.68 15.37 -1.03
CA GLY A 729 -20.30 14.46 -0.07
C GLY A 729 -21.46 13.66 -0.64
N LYS A 730 -22.09 14.13 -1.72
CA LYS A 730 -23.23 13.45 -2.37
C LYS A 730 -22.81 12.40 -3.39
N ILE A 731 -21.51 12.25 -3.67
CA ILE A 731 -21.00 11.29 -4.65
C ILE A 731 -21.06 9.88 -4.04
N LEU A 732 -21.85 8.98 -4.61
CA LEU A 732 -22.05 7.62 -4.07
C LEU A 732 -20.76 6.78 -4.01
N THR A 733 -19.81 7.03 -4.91
CA THR A 733 -18.58 6.24 -5.00
C THR A 733 -17.49 6.71 -4.05
N ILE A 734 -17.66 7.84 -3.34
CA ILE A 734 -16.59 8.42 -2.52
C ILE A 734 -16.38 7.58 -1.26
N ASP A 735 -15.16 7.06 -1.11
CA ASP A 735 -14.78 6.20 0.02
C ASP A 735 -13.81 6.91 0.97
N VAL A 736 -12.98 7.85 0.46
CA VAL A 736 -11.96 8.54 1.27
C VAL A 736 -11.82 10.03 0.91
N ILE A 737 -11.82 10.89 1.92
CA ILE A 737 -11.39 12.29 1.83
C ILE A 737 -10.23 12.50 2.80
N GLU A 738 -9.04 12.84 2.29
CA GLU A 738 -7.86 13.18 3.12
C GLU A 738 -7.57 14.67 2.99
N VAL A 739 -7.55 15.38 4.12
CA VAL A 739 -7.18 16.80 4.22
C VAL A 739 -6.02 16.90 5.20
N LYS A 740 -4.84 17.27 4.69
CA LYS A 740 -3.62 17.36 5.51
C LYS A 740 -2.91 18.69 5.30
N GLY A 741 -2.63 19.41 6.38
CA GLY A 741 -1.90 20.68 6.31
C GLY A 741 -2.62 21.75 5.48
N CYS A 742 -3.95 21.79 5.52
CA CYS A 742 -4.77 22.83 4.89
C CYS A 742 -5.29 23.85 5.92
N SER A 743 -6.09 24.83 5.50
CA SER A 743 -6.74 25.79 6.41
C SER A 743 -7.69 25.09 7.39
N ILE A 744 -7.99 25.73 8.52
CA ILE A 744 -8.96 25.22 9.50
C ILE A 744 -10.35 25.04 8.86
N SER A 745 -10.77 25.97 8.02
CA SER A 745 -12.08 25.92 7.34
C SER A 745 -12.18 24.75 6.35
N ALA A 746 -11.09 24.42 5.64
CA ALA A 746 -11.04 23.22 4.80
C ALA A 746 -11.20 21.93 5.64
N HIS A 747 -10.58 21.85 6.81
CA HIS A 747 -10.76 20.72 7.72
C HIS A 747 -12.19 20.61 8.25
N GLU A 748 -12.77 21.72 8.71
CA GLU A 748 -14.15 21.75 9.22
C GLU A 748 -15.18 21.34 8.16
N SER A 749 -14.99 21.80 6.93
CA SER A 749 -15.85 21.42 5.79
C SER A 749 -15.81 19.92 5.50
N ALA A 750 -14.62 19.29 5.56
CA ALA A 750 -14.46 17.86 5.35
C ALA A 750 -15.16 17.04 6.47
N LEU A 751 -14.99 17.45 7.73
CA LEU A 751 -15.66 16.81 8.87
C LEU A 751 -17.19 17.03 8.87
N LYS A 752 -17.66 18.12 8.28
CA LYS A 752 -19.09 18.35 8.06
C LYS A 752 -19.65 17.35 7.06
N ILE A 753 -18.96 17.13 5.94
CA ILE A 753 -19.34 16.11 4.95
C ILE A 753 -19.44 14.72 5.60
N GLN A 754 -18.47 14.36 6.46
CA GLN A 754 -18.51 13.08 7.17
C GLN A 754 -19.77 12.95 8.04
N ARG A 755 -20.06 13.95 8.87
CA ARG A 755 -21.22 13.94 9.77
C ARG A 755 -22.54 13.87 9.02
N GLU A 756 -22.65 14.58 7.89
CA GLU A 756 -23.83 14.51 7.02
C GLU A 756 -24.01 13.08 6.47
N GLN A 757 -22.95 12.47 5.95
CA GLN A 757 -22.99 11.08 5.44
C GLN A 757 -23.31 10.06 6.54
N GLU A 758 -22.73 10.20 7.73
CA GLU A 758 -23.05 9.34 8.88
C GLU A 758 -24.51 9.49 9.32
N SER A 759 -25.06 10.71 9.31
CA SER A 759 -26.47 10.95 9.62
C SER A 759 -27.42 10.33 8.59
N ASP A 760 -26.97 10.22 7.34
CA ASP A 760 -27.67 9.54 6.24
C ASP A 760 -27.45 8.01 6.25
N GLY A 761 -26.76 7.47 7.25
CA GLY A 761 -26.50 6.03 7.40
C GLY A 761 -25.31 5.50 6.61
N ASN A 762 -24.46 6.37 6.04
CA ASN A 762 -23.23 5.99 5.35
C ASN A 762 -22.00 6.09 6.25
N SER A 763 -21.64 4.98 6.89
CA SER A 763 -20.45 4.84 7.75
C SER A 763 -19.14 4.54 7.00
N PHE A 764 -19.18 4.41 5.66
CA PHE A 764 -18.02 3.98 4.87
C PHE A 764 -17.13 5.11 4.40
N LEU A 765 -17.66 6.32 4.28
CA LEU A 765 -16.85 7.49 3.92
C LEU A 765 -15.88 7.78 5.06
N LYS A 766 -14.59 7.66 4.77
CA LYS A 766 -13.53 7.98 5.72
C LYS A 766 -12.98 9.36 5.46
N VAL A 767 -13.13 10.25 6.44
CA VAL A 767 -12.48 11.56 6.39
C VAL A 767 -11.28 11.57 7.33
N HIS A 768 -10.10 11.82 6.76
CA HIS A 768 -8.85 11.98 7.48
C HIS A 768 -8.45 13.45 7.43
N ALA A 769 -8.83 14.21 8.45
CA ALA A 769 -8.55 15.63 8.57
C ALA A 769 -7.45 15.86 9.62
N LYS A 770 -6.24 16.23 9.20
CA LYS A 770 -5.11 16.57 10.09
C LYS A 770 -4.69 18.02 9.91
N ALA A 771 -5.07 18.86 10.86
CA ALA A 771 -4.61 20.25 10.93
C ALA A 771 -3.09 20.30 11.18
N GLU A 772 -2.38 21.21 10.52
CA GLU A 772 -1.05 21.62 10.96
C GLU A 772 -1.25 22.62 12.11
N LEU A 773 -0.55 22.37 13.23
CA LEU A 773 -0.45 23.28 14.38
C LEU A 773 0.53 24.42 14.07
#